data_AF-A0A8H6SFE9-F1
#
_entry.id   AF-A0A8H6SFE9-F1
#
_cell.length_a   1.000
_cell.length_b   1.000
_cell.length_c   1.000
_cell.angle_alpha   90.00
_cell.angle_beta   90.00
_cell.angle_gamma   90.00
#
_symmetry.space_group_name_H-M   'P 1'
#
loop_
_entity.id
_entity.type
_entity.pdbx_description
1 polymer ?
#
loop_
_entity_poly.entity_id
_entity_poly.type
_entity_poly.pdbx_seq_one_letter_code
_entity_poly.pdbx_strand_id
1 'polypeptide(L)'
;MMQERDPFTTPSASSYATPYSDVSSPRLAPHPYQASGQRQGSSLDSYRDEPENAGYPPASPAASGLLLPGGAASQAGYSVYPGNPQPQNAYASGYNGADSPYVPGRASTDQRRKRRLIGLAAVVGLIIVAVAVIVPVYFAVIKKNNTKATSSTSSSPSSGSTTGSSGDSGGGKKPTGAITGADGSTVLTADGTSFLYKNQFGGFWVDDPGNPFLNSAAPNSWTPPLNQSWTWGKDKVYGVNLGGWFVLEPFIAPALFQKYPSAADEWTLSTMMRADGTLESTMENHYDTFITEQDFAEIAGAGLNWVRIPIPFWAISTWADVGKDATGATVAEPFLQTVCWKYIVRALNWARKYGLRVNLDIHTAPGSQNGYNHSGKLGQVNFLNGPMGVANAQRMLDYIRIVIEFVSQDEYKDLIPMVGIINEALLSTIGRDQLTSFYLRAHDMIRGITGYGTGNGPYISIHDGFDGVSSWEGFLPGSDRIILDTHPYFAFDQQPNNAPIGLSSDPATAGGVWPKQACDSWGPSISTSQTAFGVTVAGEFSNGYNDCGLYVTGVNGSQHYGGDCTLFLDSTNWNASMKAGLMQFSLASMDATQNWFFWTWKIGAASNGIVGAPLWSYKLGLENGWMPTDPRKSIGVCAGLGVSKAESFDGTYSAWQTGGAGAGTIAPSASAKFGSWPPVSIANVEAASMKVMPTYTPTASITTLTYVTPTAKVAVPSPSVGLGNGWKNAGDKTPAMTAVAGCVYPNAWEALTLQAPAALCTGA
;
A
#
# COMPACT_ATOMS: atom_id res chain seq x y z
N MET A 1 -26.92 27.48 43.22
CA MET A 1 -28.15 27.14 43.98
C MET A 1 -29.05 26.33 43.08
N MET A 2 -29.65 25.25 43.60
CA MET A 2 -30.69 24.40 42.96
C MET A 2 -30.25 23.69 41.66
N GLN A 3 -30.12 22.36 41.62
CA GLN A 3 -31.18 21.31 41.58
C GLN A 3 -31.96 21.28 40.25
N GLU A 4 -32.26 20.14 39.61
CA GLU A 4 -31.91 18.72 39.80
C GLU A 4 -32.50 17.89 38.61
N ARG A 5 -32.14 16.60 38.47
CA ARG A 5 -32.86 15.50 37.77
C ARG A 5 -32.59 15.16 36.29
N ASP A 6 -31.83 14.08 36.11
CA ASP A 6 -32.18 12.90 35.30
C ASP A 6 -33.31 12.07 36.02
N PRO A 7 -34.00 11.02 35.48
CA PRO A 7 -33.47 10.04 34.50
C PRO A 7 -34.44 9.46 33.42
N PHE A 8 -33.84 8.67 32.51
CA PHE A 8 -34.35 7.48 31.77
C PHE A 8 -35.84 7.05 31.87
N THR A 9 -36.44 6.78 30.70
CA THR A 9 -37.33 5.60 30.48
C THR A 9 -37.31 5.12 29.02
N THR A 10 -37.06 3.83 28.80
CA THR A 10 -37.47 3.07 27.60
C THR A 10 -38.96 2.75 27.61
N PRO A 11 -39.58 2.43 26.46
CA PRO A 11 -40.23 1.11 26.41
C PRO A 11 -40.09 0.37 25.07
N SER A 12 -40.22 -0.96 25.15
CA SER A 12 -40.28 -1.89 24.02
C SER A 12 -41.72 -2.26 23.64
N ALA A 13 -41.95 -2.44 22.33
CA ALA A 13 -42.88 -3.39 21.69
C ALA A 13 -44.33 -3.57 22.23
N SER A 14 -45.32 -3.30 21.36
CA SER A 14 -46.33 -4.33 20.98
C SER A 14 -47.19 -3.93 19.76
N SER A 15 -47.20 -4.80 18.75
CA SER A 15 -48.33 -5.15 17.86
C SER A 15 -49.51 -4.19 17.63
N TYR A 16 -49.76 -3.86 16.36
CA TYR A 16 -51.11 -3.85 15.80
C TYR A 16 -51.12 -4.58 14.45
N ALA A 17 -52.14 -5.41 14.23
CA ALA A 17 -52.31 -6.20 13.03
C ALA A 17 -53.47 -5.67 12.16
N THR A 18 -53.54 -6.25 10.96
CA THR A 18 -54.66 -6.40 10.01
C THR A 18 -54.61 -5.51 8.74
N PRO A 19 -55.21 -5.98 7.61
CA PRO A 19 -55.13 -7.34 7.08
C PRO A 19 -54.72 -7.38 5.58
N TYR A 20 -54.47 -8.59 5.08
CA TYR A 20 -54.21 -8.90 3.67
C TYR A 20 -55.41 -8.61 2.76
N SER A 21 -55.13 -8.21 1.51
CA SER A 21 -55.98 -8.47 0.34
C SER A 21 -55.11 -8.82 -0.87
N ASP A 22 -55.34 -10.00 -1.45
CA ASP A 22 -54.62 -10.50 -2.63
C ASP A 22 -54.78 -9.63 -3.88
N VAL A 23 -53.68 -9.42 -4.61
CA VAL A 23 -53.70 -9.46 -6.09
C VAL A 23 -52.46 -10.21 -6.58
N SER A 24 -52.68 -11.32 -7.28
CA SER A 24 -51.66 -12.18 -7.87
C SER A 24 -50.89 -11.49 -9.02
N SER A 25 -49.56 -11.55 -9.00
CA SER A 25 -48.70 -11.22 -10.15
C SER A 25 -48.20 -12.51 -10.84
N PRO A 26 -48.44 -12.70 -12.16
CA PRO A 26 -47.93 -13.86 -12.88
C PRO A 26 -46.45 -13.71 -13.23
N ARG A 27 -45.71 -14.82 -13.19
CA ARG A 27 -44.33 -14.91 -13.68
C ARG A 27 -44.31 -14.85 -15.20
N LEU A 28 -43.36 -14.10 -15.78
CA LEU A 28 -42.96 -14.26 -17.17
C LEU A 28 -41.47 -14.62 -17.25
N ALA A 29 -41.18 -15.60 -18.09
CA ALA A 29 -39.85 -16.16 -18.35
C ALA A 29 -39.19 -15.46 -19.56
N PRO A 30 -37.89 -15.65 -19.81
CA PRO A 30 -37.14 -14.80 -20.75
C PRO A 30 -37.37 -15.18 -22.22
N HIS A 31 -37.30 -14.18 -23.11
CA HIS A 31 -37.27 -14.41 -24.56
C HIS A 31 -35.84 -14.26 -25.12
N PRO A 32 -35.43 -15.12 -26.09
CA PRO A 32 -34.10 -15.09 -26.67
C PRO A 32 -34.02 -14.20 -27.92
N TYR A 33 -32.82 -13.71 -28.23
CA TYR A 33 -32.51 -13.18 -29.56
C TYR A 33 -31.95 -14.29 -30.46
N GLN A 34 -32.61 -14.55 -31.59
CA GLN A 34 -32.08 -15.38 -32.67
C GLN A 34 -31.46 -14.51 -33.76
N ALA A 35 -30.40 -15.03 -34.38
CA ALA A 35 -29.81 -14.48 -35.59
C ALA A 35 -30.50 -15.02 -36.85
N SER A 36 -30.54 -14.21 -37.90
CA SER A 36 -30.73 -14.64 -39.29
C SER A 36 -29.96 -13.70 -40.21
N GLY A 37 -29.48 -14.21 -41.35
CA GLY A 37 -28.67 -13.44 -42.30
C GLY A 37 -28.78 -13.94 -43.73
N GLN A 38 -27.83 -13.52 -44.58
CA GLN A 38 -27.75 -13.72 -46.04
C GLN A 38 -28.58 -12.69 -46.88
N ARG A 39 -28.15 -12.25 -48.08
CA ARG A 39 -27.11 -12.79 -49.00
C ARG A 39 -26.61 -11.76 -50.05
N GLN A 40 -25.48 -12.10 -50.71
CA GLN A 40 -24.92 -11.57 -51.98
C GLN A 40 -24.28 -10.16 -51.98
N GLY A 41 -23.13 -9.87 -52.61
CA GLY A 41 -22.06 -10.75 -53.13
C GLY A 41 -21.58 -10.44 -54.56
N SER A 42 -20.36 -9.89 -54.72
CA SER A 42 -19.63 -9.80 -56.00
C SER A 42 -18.11 -9.63 -55.81
N SER A 43 -17.35 -10.61 -56.34
CA SER A 43 -15.97 -10.62 -56.90
C SER A 43 -15.09 -9.35 -56.80
N LEU A 44 -13.82 -9.41 -56.36
CA LEU A 44 -12.60 -10.16 -56.80
C LEU A 44 -11.82 -9.55 -57.98
N ASP A 45 -10.48 -9.65 -57.88
CA ASP A 45 -9.42 -9.40 -58.88
C ASP A 45 -9.15 -7.93 -59.29
N SER A 46 -7.92 -7.45 -59.56
CA SER A 46 -6.55 -7.99 -59.41
C SER A 46 -5.47 -6.92 -59.74
N TYR A 47 -4.18 -7.30 -59.68
CA TYR A 47 -2.96 -6.67 -60.27
C TYR A 47 -2.12 -5.61 -59.52
N ARG A 48 -0.80 -5.75 -59.77
CA ARG A 48 0.33 -4.88 -59.42
C ARG A 48 0.45 -3.72 -60.42
N ASP A 49 1.13 -2.63 -60.05
CA ASP A 49 2.49 -2.30 -60.53
C ASP A 49 2.97 -0.93 -59.98
N GLU A 50 4.28 -0.75 -59.82
CA GLU A 50 4.92 0.58 -59.65
C GLU A 50 5.12 1.27 -61.02
N PRO A 51 5.55 2.55 -61.07
CA PRO A 51 7.00 2.78 -61.19
C PRO A 51 7.57 4.06 -60.52
N GLU A 52 8.81 3.91 -60.02
CA GLU A 52 9.99 4.80 -60.12
C GLU A 52 9.87 6.36 -60.14
N ASN A 53 10.34 6.97 -59.05
CA ASN A 53 11.62 7.72 -58.93
C ASN A 53 11.92 9.02 -59.76
N ALA A 54 11.96 10.17 -59.06
CA ALA A 54 12.88 11.33 -59.24
C ALA A 54 12.56 12.41 -58.18
N GLY A 55 13.44 13.23 -57.60
CA GLY A 55 14.91 13.33 -57.61
C GLY A 55 15.36 14.50 -56.68
N TYR A 56 16.50 14.35 -55.98
CA TYR A 56 17.09 15.38 -55.08
C TYR A 56 17.78 16.53 -55.85
N PRO A 57 17.97 17.75 -55.27
CA PRO A 57 19.22 18.03 -54.52
C PRO A 57 19.07 18.93 -53.26
N PRO A 58 20.07 18.93 -52.34
CA PRO A 58 20.06 19.68 -51.07
C PRO A 58 20.87 20.99 -51.11
N ALA A 59 20.78 21.78 -50.02
CA ALA A 59 21.64 22.94 -49.76
C ALA A 59 22.21 22.96 -48.31
N SER A 60 23.41 23.51 -48.17
CA SER A 60 24.26 23.63 -46.97
C SER A 60 25.45 24.56 -47.33
N PRO A 61 26.38 24.92 -46.42
CA PRO A 61 26.28 25.22 -44.98
C PRO A 61 27.01 26.55 -44.59
N ALA A 62 27.03 26.90 -43.30
CA ALA A 62 27.99 27.85 -42.71
C ALA A 62 28.18 27.61 -41.18
N ALA A 63 29.12 28.31 -40.53
CA ALA A 63 30.39 27.71 -40.09
C ALA A 63 31.10 28.55 -38.99
N SER A 64 32.21 28.02 -38.46
CA SER A 64 33.22 28.65 -37.55
C SER A 64 32.90 28.60 -36.04
N GLY A 65 33.84 28.26 -35.13
CA GLY A 65 35.21 27.75 -35.29
C GLY A 65 36.08 27.91 -34.01
N LEU A 66 37.22 27.17 -33.94
CA LEU A 66 38.30 27.16 -32.91
C LEU A 66 38.04 26.40 -31.56
N LEU A 67 39.02 25.75 -30.89
CA LEU A 67 40.17 24.89 -31.31
C LEU A 67 40.87 24.25 -30.06
N LEU A 68 40.88 22.90 -29.95
CA LEU A 68 41.88 21.89 -29.46
C LEU A 68 43.03 22.21 -28.42
N PRO A 69 43.82 21.22 -27.87
CA PRO A 69 43.85 19.74 -28.05
C PRO A 69 44.05 18.82 -26.80
N GLY A 70 43.83 17.50 -26.99
CA GLY A 70 44.58 16.40 -26.33
C GLY A 70 43.79 15.49 -25.36
N GLY A 71 43.77 14.14 -25.46
CA GLY A 71 44.44 13.22 -26.39
C GLY A 71 43.79 11.81 -26.45
N ALA A 72 44.38 10.89 -27.24
CA ALA A 72 43.85 9.57 -27.62
C ALA A 72 43.83 8.53 -26.45
N ALA A 73 43.26 7.32 -26.52
CA ALA A 73 42.64 6.52 -27.60
C ALA A 73 41.60 5.53 -26.97
N SER A 74 40.93 4.57 -27.61
CA SER A 74 40.88 4.03 -28.99
C SER A 74 39.57 3.23 -29.20
N GLN A 75 39.08 3.07 -30.44
CA GLN A 75 37.99 2.15 -30.80
C GLN A 75 38.49 0.87 -31.49
N ALA A 76 37.76 -0.24 -31.32
CA ALA A 76 37.63 -1.30 -32.31
C ALA A 76 36.24 -1.94 -32.19
N GLY A 77 35.45 -1.95 -33.27
CA GLY A 77 34.24 -2.77 -33.38
C GLY A 77 34.44 -3.91 -34.38
N TYR A 78 33.42 -4.73 -34.64
CA TYR A 78 33.02 -5.11 -36.01
C TYR A 78 31.69 -5.91 -36.06
N SER A 79 31.08 -5.83 -37.24
CA SER A 79 29.76 -6.24 -37.75
C SER A 79 29.14 -7.61 -37.44
N VAL A 80 27.83 -7.65 -37.72
CA VAL A 80 26.92 -8.81 -37.83
C VAL A 80 26.84 -9.32 -39.28
N TYR A 81 26.73 -10.65 -39.50
CA TYR A 81 25.77 -11.39 -40.38
C TYR A 81 26.19 -12.86 -40.68
N PRO A 82 25.35 -13.77 -41.24
CA PRO A 82 25.11 -15.07 -40.60
C PRO A 82 25.49 -16.31 -41.44
N GLY A 83 25.33 -17.51 -40.86
CA GLY A 83 25.41 -18.77 -41.61
C GLY A 83 24.83 -19.96 -40.85
N ASN A 84 23.94 -20.70 -41.49
CA ASN A 84 23.41 -22.00 -41.04
C ASN A 84 23.95 -23.09 -41.99
N PRO A 85 24.31 -24.29 -41.50
CA PRO A 85 23.99 -25.49 -42.29
C PRO A 85 23.55 -26.72 -41.47
N GLN A 86 22.57 -27.44 -42.02
CA GLN A 86 22.30 -28.87 -41.78
C GLN A 86 23.05 -29.73 -42.81
N PRO A 87 23.39 -31.00 -42.50
CA PRO A 87 22.71 -32.09 -43.22
C PRO A 87 22.54 -33.46 -42.48
N GLN A 88 21.30 -33.95 -42.45
CA GLN A 88 20.79 -35.25 -42.97
C GLN A 88 21.34 -36.67 -42.59
N ASN A 89 20.35 -37.60 -42.52
CA ASN A 89 20.34 -39.05 -42.81
C ASN A 89 20.62 -40.08 -41.67
N ALA A 90 19.97 -41.27 -41.60
CA ALA A 90 18.71 -41.80 -42.19
C ALA A 90 18.35 -43.21 -41.61
N TYR A 91 17.15 -43.74 -41.95
CA TYR A 91 16.67 -45.15 -41.83
C TYR A 91 16.27 -45.71 -40.43
N ALA A 92 15.25 -46.57 -40.25
CA ALA A 92 14.15 -47.04 -41.14
C ALA A 92 12.93 -47.63 -40.38
N SER A 93 11.82 -47.74 -41.12
CA SER A 93 10.47 -48.30 -40.85
C SER A 93 10.34 -49.67 -40.13
N GLY A 94 9.20 -49.87 -39.43
CA GLY A 94 8.64 -51.17 -39.00
C GLY A 94 7.15 -51.05 -38.60
N TYR A 95 6.28 -51.98 -39.06
CA TYR A 95 4.81 -51.80 -39.17
C TYR A 95 3.96 -52.58 -38.13
N ASN A 96 2.79 -52.01 -37.78
CA ASN A 96 1.51 -52.61 -37.32
C ASN A 96 1.38 -53.63 -36.15
N GLY A 97 0.36 -53.41 -35.31
CA GLY A 97 -0.29 -54.38 -34.41
C GLY A 97 -1.49 -53.74 -33.69
N ALA A 98 -2.63 -54.43 -33.57
CA ALA A 98 -3.95 -53.80 -33.30
C ALA A 98 -4.65 -54.22 -31.98
N ASP A 99 -5.67 -53.43 -31.64
CA ASP A 99 -6.90 -53.72 -30.89
C ASP A 99 -6.95 -53.96 -29.35
N SER A 100 -7.95 -53.29 -28.77
CA SER A 100 -8.85 -53.67 -27.66
C SER A 100 -8.75 -52.88 -26.33
N PRO A 101 -9.88 -52.53 -25.67
CA PRO A 101 -9.94 -51.44 -24.69
C PRO A 101 -9.89 -51.89 -23.22
N TYR A 102 -9.49 -50.97 -22.32
CA TYR A 102 -9.52 -51.17 -20.87
C TYR A 102 -10.66 -50.41 -20.19
N VAL A 103 -11.35 -51.07 -19.25
CA VAL A 103 -12.52 -50.58 -18.51
C VAL A 103 -12.11 -49.94 -17.19
N PRO A 104 -12.66 -48.77 -16.77
CA PRO A 104 -12.34 -48.17 -15.49
C PRO A 104 -12.97 -48.94 -14.31
N GLY A 105 -12.13 -49.46 -13.41
CA GLY A 105 -12.56 -50.20 -12.22
C GLY A 105 -13.07 -49.29 -11.08
N ARG A 106 -14.18 -49.68 -10.44
CA ARG A 106 -14.70 -49.05 -9.21
C ARG A 106 -13.76 -49.29 -8.02
N ALA A 107 -13.23 -48.24 -7.42
CA ALA A 107 -12.58 -48.32 -6.10
C ALA A 107 -13.63 -48.47 -4.97
N SER A 108 -13.35 -49.32 -3.99
CA SER A 108 -14.32 -49.72 -2.96
C SER A 108 -14.46 -48.72 -1.81
N THR A 109 -15.65 -48.68 -1.20
CA THR A 109 -16.06 -47.76 -0.14
C THR A 109 -15.38 -47.97 1.22
N ASP A 110 -14.54 -48.99 1.38
CA ASP A 110 -14.09 -49.48 2.68
C ASP A 110 -12.88 -48.72 3.27
N GLN A 111 -11.98 -48.19 2.41
CA GLN A 111 -10.82 -47.41 2.87
C GLN A 111 -11.21 -46.09 3.58
N ARG A 112 -12.33 -45.45 3.19
CA ARG A 112 -12.82 -44.22 3.85
C ARG A 112 -13.27 -44.47 5.29
N ARG A 113 -13.74 -45.68 5.64
CA ARG A 113 -14.22 -46.00 6.99
C ARG A 113 -13.05 -46.18 7.98
N LYS A 114 -11.97 -46.86 7.56
CA LYS A 114 -10.73 -47.00 8.36
C LYS A 114 -10.06 -45.64 8.64
N ARG A 115 -9.94 -44.75 7.65
CA ARG A 115 -9.33 -43.42 7.86
C ARG A 115 -10.12 -42.54 8.85
N ARG A 116 -11.46 -42.61 8.85
CA ARG A 116 -12.30 -41.89 9.83
C ARG A 116 -12.13 -42.41 11.26
N LEU A 117 -12.00 -43.73 11.45
CA LEU A 117 -11.76 -44.31 12.78
C LEU A 117 -10.38 -43.93 13.35
N ILE A 118 -9.34 -43.90 12.51
CA ILE A 118 -8.00 -43.44 12.91
C ILE A 118 -8.01 -41.96 13.30
N GLY A 119 -8.70 -41.10 12.52
CA GLY A 119 -8.88 -39.69 12.85
C GLY A 119 -9.61 -39.48 14.19
N LEU A 120 -10.67 -40.25 14.45
CA LEU A 120 -11.41 -40.18 15.71
C LEU A 120 -10.53 -40.60 16.90
N ALA A 121 -9.73 -41.66 16.75
CA ALA A 121 -8.80 -42.13 17.78
C ALA A 121 -7.71 -41.08 18.09
N ALA A 122 -7.19 -40.38 17.08
CA ALA A 122 -6.23 -39.29 17.27
C ALA A 122 -6.82 -38.10 18.04
N VAL A 123 -8.07 -37.71 17.74
CA VAL A 123 -8.78 -36.64 18.48
C VAL A 123 -9.04 -37.05 19.93
N VAL A 124 -9.48 -38.29 20.18
CA VAL A 124 -9.64 -38.81 21.55
C VAL A 124 -8.31 -38.85 22.31
N GLY A 125 -7.21 -39.23 21.64
CA GLY A 125 -5.86 -39.17 22.21
C GLY A 125 -5.44 -37.75 22.62
N LEU A 126 -5.66 -36.76 21.76
CA LEU A 126 -5.39 -35.35 22.06
C LEU A 126 -6.24 -34.83 23.23
N ILE A 127 -7.51 -35.20 23.31
CA ILE A 127 -8.38 -34.84 24.44
C ILE A 127 -7.88 -35.48 25.74
N ILE A 128 -7.46 -36.75 25.72
CA ILE A 128 -6.89 -37.41 26.91
C ILE A 128 -5.61 -36.72 27.36
N VAL A 129 -4.71 -36.35 26.44
CA VAL A 129 -3.49 -35.59 26.78
C VAL A 129 -3.81 -34.21 27.33
N ALA A 130 -4.76 -33.47 26.73
CA ALA A 130 -5.19 -32.17 27.23
C ALA A 130 -5.77 -32.27 28.65
N VAL A 131 -6.64 -33.25 28.91
CA VAL A 131 -7.18 -33.51 30.26
C VAL A 131 -6.07 -33.91 31.24
N ALA A 132 -5.16 -34.78 30.83
CA ALA A 132 -4.04 -35.25 31.66
C ALA A 132 -3.01 -34.15 32.00
N VAL A 133 -2.93 -33.06 31.23
CA VAL A 133 -2.08 -31.90 31.52
C VAL A 133 -2.84 -30.82 32.29
N ILE A 134 -4.06 -30.48 31.86
CA ILE A 134 -4.86 -29.38 32.44
C ILE A 134 -5.34 -29.73 33.85
N VAL A 135 -5.77 -30.97 34.10
CA VAL A 135 -6.34 -31.36 35.41
C VAL A 135 -5.29 -31.31 36.53
N PRO A 136 -4.06 -31.86 36.39
CA PRO A 136 -3.03 -31.70 37.42
C PRO A 136 -2.61 -30.24 37.65
N VAL A 137 -2.50 -29.42 36.59
CA VAL A 137 -2.17 -27.99 36.73
C VAL A 137 -3.27 -27.24 37.49
N TYR A 138 -4.54 -27.50 37.18
CA TYR A 138 -5.69 -26.91 37.88
C TYR A 138 -5.70 -27.27 39.38
N PHE A 139 -5.44 -28.55 39.72
CA PHE A 139 -5.40 -28.98 41.13
C PHE A 139 -4.11 -28.59 41.88
N ALA A 140 -2.97 -28.45 41.19
CA ALA A 140 -1.70 -28.03 41.80
C ALA A 140 -1.62 -26.51 42.06
N VAL A 141 -2.22 -25.69 41.18
CA VAL A 141 -2.06 -24.22 41.23
C VAL A 141 -3.28 -23.51 41.83
N ILE A 142 -4.50 -23.96 41.55
CA ILE A 142 -5.72 -23.16 41.81
C ILE A 142 -6.49 -23.60 43.07
N LYS A 143 -6.53 -24.91 43.39
CA LYS A 143 -7.42 -25.43 44.45
C LYS A 143 -6.78 -25.62 45.84
N LYS A 144 -5.56 -25.14 46.09
CA LYS A 144 -4.88 -25.35 47.38
C LYS A 144 -4.60 -24.05 48.12
N ASN A 145 -5.65 -23.45 48.68
CA ASN A 145 -5.58 -22.59 49.89
C ASN A 145 -6.98 -22.39 50.49
N ASN A 146 -7.42 -23.34 51.31
CA ASN A 146 -8.60 -23.17 52.17
C ASN A 146 -8.58 -24.15 53.36
N THR A 147 -7.80 -23.85 54.41
CA THR A 147 -8.11 -24.20 55.82
C THR A 147 -7.14 -23.54 56.82
N LYS A 148 -7.72 -22.91 57.84
CA LYS A 148 -7.12 -22.51 59.14
C LYS A 148 -7.17 -23.73 60.10
N ALA A 149 -6.45 -23.86 61.23
CA ALA A 149 -5.37 -23.09 61.88
C ALA A 149 -4.79 -23.91 63.07
N THR A 150 -3.79 -23.33 63.79
CA THR A 150 -3.31 -23.68 65.16
C THR A 150 -2.51 -25.00 65.33
N SER A 151 -1.47 -25.11 66.17
CA SER A 151 -0.93 -24.23 67.24
C SER A 151 0.52 -24.59 67.67
N SER A 152 1.32 -23.60 68.14
CA SER A 152 2.39 -23.66 69.19
C SER A 152 3.56 -24.68 69.08
N THR A 153 4.84 -24.43 69.46
CA THR A 153 5.47 -23.40 70.32
C THR A 153 7.01 -23.31 70.09
N SER A 154 7.63 -22.17 70.42
CA SER A 154 9.04 -21.96 70.87
C SER A 154 10.23 -22.64 70.14
N SER A 155 11.22 -21.91 69.60
CA SER A 155 12.18 -21.11 70.40
C SER A 155 13.12 -20.24 69.53
N SER A 156 13.58 -19.12 70.09
CA SER A 156 14.56 -18.14 69.53
C SER A 156 15.95 -18.33 70.21
N PRO A 157 17.03 -17.53 69.98
CA PRO A 157 17.19 -16.29 69.18
C PRO A 157 18.42 -16.25 68.23
N SER A 158 18.50 -15.39 67.21
CA SER A 158 19.08 -14.00 67.22
C SER A 158 19.62 -13.75 65.79
N SER A 159 19.77 -12.54 65.20
CA SER A 159 19.54 -11.13 65.59
C SER A 159 19.49 -10.20 64.34
N GLY A 160 18.68 -9.11 64.36
CA GLY A 160 18.75 -7.93 63.45
C GLY A 160 18.33 -8.16 61.98
N SER A 161 17.19 -7.71 61.41
CA SER A 161 16.45 -6.42 61.48
C SER A 161 17.22 -5.25 60.81
N THR A 162 16.63 -4.37 59.99
CA THR A 162 15.22 -4.18 59.56
C THR A 162 15.14 -3.28 58.32
N THR A 163 14.20 -3.55 57.40
CA THR A 163 13.56 -2.52 56.54
C THR A 163 12.06 -2.55 56.80
N GLY A 164 11.50 -1.40 57.22
CA GLY A 164 10.10 -1.29 57.63
C GLY A 164 9.14 -1.31 56.44
N SER A 165 7.95 -1.86 56.66
CA SER A 165 6.81 -1.76 55.76
C SER A 165 5.71 -0.91 56.40
N SER A 166 5.20 0.03 55.62
CA SER A 166 3.91 0.69 55.74
C SER A 166 3.55 1.08 54.30
N GLY A 167 2.53 0.57 53.61
CA GLY A 167 1.36 -0.16 54.08
C GLY A 167 0.15 0.76 53.92
N ASP A 168 -0.57 0.66 52.80
CA ASP A 168 -1.98 1.04 52.77
C ASP A 168 -2.80 0.37 51.64
N SER A 169 -3.99 -0.07 52.06
CA SER A 169 -5.31 -0.21 51.41
C SER A 169 -5.52 -0.51 49.91
N GLY A 170 -6.58 -1.30 49.70
CA GLY A 170 -7.07 -1.73 48.39
C GLY A 170 -7.73 -0.65 47.53
N GLY A 171 -7.80 -0.97 46.24
CA GLY A 171 -8.31 -0.12 45.17
C GLY A 171 -7.49 -0.41 43.93
N GLY A 172 -8.13 -0.86 42.85
CA GLY A 172 -7.44 -1.24 41.61
C GLY A 172 -6.82 -0.04 40.91
N LYS A 173 -5.61 0.36 41.31
CA LYS A 173 -4.83 1.38 40.61
C LYS A 173 -4.43 0.82 39.25
N LYS A 174 -4.85 1.48 38.17
CA LYS A 174 -4.27 1.29 36.84
C LYS A 174 -2.75 1.49 36.93
N PRO A 175 -1.92 0.77 36.16
CA PRO A 175 -0.47 1.00 36.13
C PRO A 175 -0.18 2.49 35.89
N THR A 176 0.68 3.06 36.73
CA THR A 176 1.08 4.48 36.63
C THR A 176 2.50 4.54 36.10
N GLY A 177 2.62 4.68 34.78
CA GLY A 177 3.88 4.77 34.05
C GLY A 177 3.99 3.77 32.89
N ALA A 178 5.00 4.00 32.04
CA ALA A 178 5.30 3.19 30.88
C ALA A 178 5.53 1.71 31.21
N ILE A 179 4.86 0.84 30.46
CA ILE A 179 5.09 -0.60 30.40
C ILE A 179 6.07 -0.84 29.23
N THR A 180 7.10 -1.65 29.48
CA THR A 180 8.10 -2.00 28.45
C THR A 180 8.26 -3.51 28.37
N GLY A 181 8.57 -4.01 27.18
CA GLY A 181 8.84 -5.44 26.97
C GLY A 181 9.78 -5.68 25.80
N ALA A 182 10.57 -6.75 25.91
CA ALA A 182 11.50 -7.22 24.88
C ALA A 182 11.09 -8.63 24.41
N ASP A 183 11.95 -9.32 23.67
CA ASP A 183 11.71 -10.70 23.22
C ASP A 183 11.22 -11.62 24.35
N GLY A 184 10.20 -12.44 24.06
CA GLY A 184 9.57 -13.31 25.03
C GLY A 184 8.62 -12.64 26.03
N SER A 185 8.42 -11.31 25.97
CA SER A 185 7.40 -10.64 26.78
C SER A 185 5.98 -10.90 26.28
N THR A 186 5.00 -10.94 27.19
CA THR A 186 3.57 -10.98 26.82
C THR A 186 3.07 -9.55 26.61
N VAL A 187 2.49 -9.29 25.45
CA VAL A 187 1.73 -8.06 25.17
C VAL A 187 0.26 -8.34 25.53
N LEU A 188 -0.32 -7.44 26.32
CA LEU A 188 -1.78 -7.33 26.51
C LEU A 188 -2.29 -6.24 25.56
N THR A 189 -3.26 -6.58 24.72
CA THR A 189 -3.83 -5.66 23.72
C THR A 189 -5.03 -4.90 24.27
N ALA A 190 -5.41 -3.84 23.56
CA ALA A 190 -6.58 -3.01 23.86
C ALA A 190 -7.92 -3.76 24.01
N ASP A 191 -8.11 -4.87 23.29
CA ASP A 191 -9.35 -5.64 23.32
C ASP A 191 -9.45 -6.62 24.50
N GLY A 192 -8.32 -6.86 25.19
CA GLY A 192 -8.15 -7.80 26.29
C GLY A 192 -7.53 -9.14 25.90
N THR A 193 -7.17 -9.34 24.63
CA THR A 193 -6.38 -10.50 24.19
C THR A 193 -4.89 -10.32 24.51
N SER A 194 -4.08 -11.36 24.29
CA SER A 194 -2.65 -11.29 24.57
C SER A 194 -1.85 -12.20 23.65
N PHE A 195 -0.68 -11.75 23.22
CA PHE A 195 0.26 -12.53 22.40
C PHE A 195 1.68 -12.44 22.95
N LEU A 196 2.54 -13.37 22.51
CA LEU A 196 3.97 -13.38 22.83
C LEU A 196 4.71 -12.48 21.83
N TYR A 197 5.39 -11.44 22.31
CA TYR A 197 6.29 -10.65 21.48
C TYR A 197 7.52 -11.49 21.13
N LYS A 198 7.77 -11.67 19.83
CA LYS A 198 8.92 -12.41 19.31
C LYS A 198 9.79 -11.46 18.50
N ASN A 199 10.96 -11.13 19.01
CA ASN A 199 11.92 -10.25 18.36
C ASN A 199 13.36 -10.65 18.74
N GLN A 200 13.89 -11.63 18.02
CA GLN A 200 15.27 -12.10 18.16
C GLN A 200 16.35 -11.05 17.79
N PHE A 201 15.94 -9.85 17.37
CA PHE A 201 16.82 -8.80 16.84
C PHE A 201 17.14 -7.68 17.85
N GLY A 202 16.74 -7.87 19.11
CA GLY A 202 17.00 -6.94 20.20
C GLY A 202 16.06 -5.73 20.22
N GLY A 203 14.93 -5.80 19.51
CA GLY A 203 13.88 -4.79 19.61
C GLY A 203 13.11 -4.88 20.92
N PHE A 204 12.54 -3.76 21.34
CA PHE A 204 11.71 -3.64 22.53
C PHE A 204 10.59 -2.62 22.31
N TRP A 205 9.44 -2.91 22.91
CA TRP A 205 8.26 -2.06 22.84
C TRP A 205 8.07 -1.22 24.10
N VAL A 206 7.38 -0.10 23.93
CA VAL A 206 7.08 0.88 24.99
C VAL A 206 5.62 1.32 24.86
N ASP A 207 4.85 1.18 25.94
CA ASP A 207 3.43 1.55 26.00
C ASP A 207 3.17 2.29 27.31
N ASP A 208 2.93 3.60 27.24
CA ASP A 208 2.50 4.40 28.39
C ASP A 208 1.09 4.94 28.14
N PRO A 209 0.06 4.35 28.76
CA PRO A 209 -1.30 4.84 28.61
C PRO A 209 -1.54 6.23 29.20
N GLY A 210 -0.61 6.75 30.02
CA GLY A 210 -0.60 8.15 30.48
C GLY A 210 0.03 9.11 29.47
N ASN A 211 0.95 8.63 28.61
CA ASN A 211 1.62 9.40 27.57
C ASN A 211 1.87 8.55 26.30
N PRO A 212 0.94 8.53 25.33
CA PRO A 212 1.05 7.68 24.14
C PRO A 212 2.14 8.12 23.14
N PHE A 213 2.89 9.20 23.42
CA PHE A 213 3.86 9.80 22.49
C PHE A 213 5.32 9.47 22.81
N LEU A 214 5.60 8.45 23.63
CA LEU A 214 6.96 8.00 23.93
C LEU A 214 7.66 7.42 22.68
N ASN A 215 8.71 8.12 22.22
CA ASN A 215 9.48 7.78 21.02
C ASN A 215 10.72 6.90 21.31
N SER A 216 10.76 6.22 22.47
CA SER A 216 11.94 5.46 22.93
C SER A 216 11.99 4.00 22.52
N ALA A 217 10.92 3.44 21.93
CA ALA A 217 10.91 2.07 21.42
C ALA A 217 11.87 1.88 20.23
N ALA A 218 12.36 0.66 20.06
CA ALA A 218 13.26 0.29 18.96
C ALA A 218 12.80 -1.03 18.32
N PRO A 219 12.69 -1.12 16.98
CA PRO A 219 12.19 -2.32 16.32
C PRO A 219 13.26 -3.42 16.25
N ASN A 220 14.54 -3.06 16.33
CA ASN A 220 15.70 -3.95 16.33
C ASN A 220 16.96 -3.16 16.76
N SER A 221 18.07 -3.87 16.99
CA SER A 221 19.34 -3.31 17.49
C SER A 221 20.15 -2.47 16.51
N TRP A 222 19.78 -2.40 15.23
CA TRP A 222 20.49 -1.62 14.20
C TRP A 222 19.71 -0.43 13.64
N THR A 223 18.46 -0.24 14.08
CA THR A 223 17.61 0.89 13.70
C THR A 223 17.65 1.93 14.82
N PRO A 224 17.97 3.22 14.54
CA PRO A 224 17.84 4.28 15.53
C PRO A 224 16.41 4.34 16.09
N PRO A 225 16.18 4.42 17.41
CA PRO A 225 14.85 4.66 17.99
C PRO A 225 14.18 5.91 17.42
N LEU A 226 12.87 6.06 17.59
CA LEU A 226 12.11 7.17 16.99
C LEU A 226 12.58 8.56 17.49
N ASN A 227 13.08 8.65 18.73
CA ASN A 227 13.67 9.87 19.29
C ASN A 227 15.12 10.15 18.82
N GLN A 228 15.61 9.41 17.82
CA GLN A 228 16.91 9.62 17.18
C GLN A 228 16.74 9.88 15.68
N SER A 229 17.58 10.75 15.14
CA SER A 229 17.56 11.16 13.73
C SER A 229 17.83 9.98 12.79
N TRP A 230 17.02 9.90 11.73
CA TRP A 230 17.30 9.03 10.59
C TRP A 230 18.31 9.70 9.65
N THR A 231 19.39 9.00 9.31
CA THR A 231 20.47 9.49 8.46
C THR A 231 20.40 8.81 7.09
N TRP A 232 19.74 9.46 6.13
CA TRP A 232 19.69 8.99 4.75
C TRP A 232 21.10 8.77 4.19
N GLY A 233 21.28 7.69 3.42
CA GLY A 233 22.56 7.27 2.84
C GLY A 233 23.36 6.33 3.76
N LYS A 234 23.09 6.37 5.08
CA LYS A 234 23.65 5.46 6.08
C LYS A 234 22.62 4.43 6.55
N ASP A 235 21.47 4.91 7.04
CA ASP A 235 20.39 4.07 7.53
C ASP A 235 19.56 3.54 6.35
N LYS A 236 19.08 2.29 6.44
CA LYS A 236 18.40 1.57 5.34
C LYS A 236 16.98 1.18 5.70
N VAL A 237 16.05 1.49 4.79
CA VAL A 237 14.63 1.18 4.92
C VAL A 237 14.38 -0.30 4.57
N TYR A 238 13.89 -1.05 5.56
CA TYR A 238 13.36 -2.40 5.43
C TYR A 238 11.89 -2.35 5.85
N GLY A 239 11.01 -2.08 4.89
CA GLY A 239 9.61 -1.78 5.13
C GLY A 239 8.63 -2.79 4.53
N VAL A 240 7.38 -2.71 4.98
CA VAL A 240 6.24 -3.34 4.31
C VAL A 240 5.12 -2.33 4.15
N ASN A 241 4.32 -2.53 3.13
CA ASN A 241 3.07 -1.82 2.94
C ASN A 241 1.96 -2.45 3.79
N LEU A 242 1.00 -1.62 4.22
CA LEU A 242 -0.27 -2.03 4.81
C LEU A 242 -1.42 -1.85 3.79
N GLY A 243 -1.17 -2.25 2.54
CA GLY A 243 -2.12 -2.19 1.43
C GLY A 243 -3.39 -3.02 1.69
N GLY A 244 -4.48 -2.68 1.00
CA GLY A 244 -5.80 -3.29 1.22
C GLY A 244 -6.49 -2.97 2.56
N TRP A 245 -5.89 -2.16 3.46
CA TRP A 245 -6.49 -1.86 4.78
C TRP A 245 -7.43 -0.67 4.77
N PHE A 246 -6.94 0.54 4.46
CA PHE A 246 -7.75 1.77 4.39
C PHE A 246 -8.16 2.16 2.96
N VAL A 247 -7.56 1.51 1.97
CA VAL A 247 -7.93 1.59 0.55
C VAL A 247 -8.08 0.15 0.09
N LEU A 248 -9.25 -0.23 -0.41
CA LEU A 248 -9.56 -1.62 -0.72
C LEU A 248 -9.11 -2.02 -2.12
N GLU A 249 -8.33 -3.09 -2.17
CA GLU A 249 -7.91 -3.75 -3.41
C GLU A 249 -8.52 -5.15 -3.53
N PRO A 250 -9.08 -5.51 -4.69
CA PRO A 250 -9.67 -6.82 -4.91
C PRO A 250 -8.76 -8.01 -4.59
N PHE A 251 -7.48 -7.97 -4.94
CA PHE A 251 -6.57 -9.09 -4.70
C PHE A 251 -6.09 -9.18 -3.24
N ILE A 252 -6.14 -8.08 -2.49
CA ILE A 252 -5.70 -8.01 -1.09
C ILE A 252 -6.85 -8.33 -0.12
N ALA A 253 -8.07 -7.89 -0.42
CA ALA A 253 -9.27 -8.16 0.38
C ALA A 253 -10.36 -8.94 -0.41
N PRO A 254 -10.04 -10.07 -1.08
CA PRO A 254 -10.91 -10.70 -2.08
C PRO A 254 -12.27 -11.15 -1.56
N ALA A 255 -12.39 -11.51 -0.28
CA ALA A 255 -13.68 -11.90 0.30
C ALA A 255 -14.74 -10.77 0.27
N LEU A 256 -14.33 -9.50 0.35
CA LEU A 256 -15.26 -8.36 0.25
C LEU A 256 -15.85 -8.25 -1.16
N PHE A 257 -14.99 -8.38 -2.18
CA PHE A 257 -15.39 -8.31 -3.59
C PHE A 257 -16.12 -9.57 -4.07
N GLN A 258 -15.78 -10.75 -3.55
CA GLN A 258 -16.53 -11.99 -3.86
C GLN A 258 -17.97 -11.99 -3.33
N LYS A 259 -18.28 -11.21 -2.29
CA LYS A 259 -19.66 -10.95 -1.86
C LYS A 259 -20.44 -10.08 -2.87
N TYR A 260 -19.74 -9.25 -3.63
CA TYR A 260 -20.28 -8.30 -4.60
C TYR A 260 -19.59 -8.46 -5.98
N PRO A 261 -19.85 -9.54 -6.75
CA PRO A 261 -19.01 -9.91 -7.90
C PRO A 261 -18.93 -8.88 -9.05
N SER A 262 -19.81 -7.89 -9.06
CA SER A 262 -19.82 -6.77 -10.00
C SER A 262 -19.07 -5.52 -9.51
N ALA A 263 -18.57 -5.51 -8.28
CA ALA A 263 -17.68 -4.47 -7.77
C ALA A 263 -16.26 -4.69 -8.30
N ALA A 264 -15.67 -3.66 -8.92
CA ALA A 264 -14.31 -3.70 -9.48
C ALA A 264 -13.28 -2.91 -8.64
N ASP A 265 -13.78 -2.04 -7.76
CA ASP A 265 -13.06 -1.04 -6.96
C ASP A 265 -13.85 -0.69 -5.69
N GLU A 266 -13.30 0.15 -4.81
CA GLU A 266 -13.98 0.56 -3.58
C GLU A 266 -15.21 1.45 -3.85
N TRP A 267 -15.24 2.22 -4.95
CA TRP A 267 -16.38 3.04 -5.35
C TRP A 267 -17.65 2.19 -5.59
N THR A 268 -17.53 1.19 -6.46
CA THR A 268 -18.62 0.27 -6.82
C THR A 268 -18.99 -0.63 -5.64
N LEU A 269 -17.99 -1.12 -4.89
CA LEU A 269 -18.20 -1.89 -3.67
C LEU A 269 -19.00 -1.09 -2.62
N SER A 270 -18.58 0.15 -2.35
CA SER A 270 -19.26 1.03 -1.38
C SER A 270 -20.67 1.38 -1.82
N THR A 271 -20.89 1.59 -3.13
CA THR A 271 -22.22 1.84 -3.70
C THR A 271 -23.16 0.65 -3.43
N MET A 272 -22.70 -0.58 -3.66
CA MET A 272 -23.50 -1.79 -3.39
C MET A 272 -23.72 -2.01 -1.90
N MET A 273 -22.70 -1.81 -1.06
CA MET A 273 -22.84 -1.90 0.39
C MET A 273 -23.79 -0.83 0.97
N ARG A 274 -23.92 0.35 0.34
CA ARG A 274 -24.95 1.35 0.71
C ARG A 274 -26.35 0.89 0.33
N ALA A 275 -26.55 0.32 -0.86
CA ALA A 275 -27.84 -0.23 -1.28
C ALA A 275 -28.30 -1.37 -0.34
N ASP A 276 -27.36 -2.19 0.15
CA ASP A 276 -27.61 -3.24 1.13
C ASP A 276 -27.76 -2.73 2.59
N GLY A 277 -27.42 -1.47 2.88
CA GLY A 277 -27.36 -0.93 4.24
C GLY A 277 -26.24 -1.52 5.12
N THR A 278 -25.16 -2.04 4.51
CA THR A 278 -24.07 -2.77 5.21
C THR A 278 -22.71 -2.06 5.18
N LEU A 279 -22.58 -0.89 4.54
CA LEU A 279 -21.30 -0.18 4.38
C LEU A 279 -20.56 0.03 5.71
N GLU A 280 -21.20 0.70 6.67
CA GLU A 280 -20.55 1.07 7.94
C GLU A 280 -20.07 -0.16 8.71
N SER A 281 -20.96 -1.13 8.93
CA SER A 281 -20.62 -2.36 9.66
C SER A 281 -19.57 -3.22 8.96
N THR A 282 -19.54 -3.26 7.62
CA THR A 282 -18.58 -4.08 6.88
C THR A 282 -17.20 -3.44 6.90
N MET A 283 -17.12 -2.13 6.66
CA MET A 283 -15.85 -1.39 6.64
C MET A 283 -15.27 -1.24 8.05
N GLU A 284 -16.08 -0.96 9.08
CA GLU A 284 -15.64 -0.96 10.48
C GLU A 284 -15.05 -2.33 10.87
N ASN A 285 -15.72 -3.44 10.53
CA ASN A 285 -15.19 -4.78 10.80
C ASN A 285 -13.87 -5.04 10.05
N HIS A 286 -13.76 -4.62 8.78
CA HIS A 286 -12.51 -4.74 8.03
C HIS A 286 -11.39 -3.91 8.65
N TYR A 287 -11.62 -2.63 8.93
CA TYR A 287 -10.62 -1.77 9.57
C TYR A 287 -10.22 -2.28 10.96
N ASP A 288 -11.14 -2.90 11.71
CA ASP A 288 -10.84 -3.40 13.05
C ASP A 288 -10.03 -4.70 13.05
N THR A 289 -10.29 -5.59 12.08
CA THR A 289 -9.78 -6.98 12.09
C THR A 289 -8.73 -7.29 11.02
N PHE A 290 -8.63 -6.49 9.94
CA PHE A 290 -7.72 -6.79 8.85
C PHE A 290 -6.26 -6.62 9.25
N ILE A 291 -5.85 -5.49 9.84
CA ILE A 291 -4.53 -5.31 10.46
C ILE A 291 -4.69 -5.03 11.95
N THR A 292 -3.89 -5.71 12.77
CA THR A 292 -3.99 -5.75 14.23
C THR A 292 -2.68 -5.32 14.90
N GLU A 293 -2.71 -5.10 16.22
CA GLU A 293 -1.49 -4.84 17.00
C GLU A 293 -0.43 -5.93 16.85
N GLN A 294 -0.87 -7.19 16.74
CA GLN A 294 0.02 -8.34 16.55
C GLN A 294 0.77 -8.26 15.22
N ASP A 295 0.15 -7.74 14.15
CA ASP A 295 0.83 -7.54 12.87
C ASP A 295 2.00 -6.54 12.99
N PHE A 296 1.82 -5.43 13.72
CA PHE A 296 2.92 -4.48 13.97
C PHE A 296 4.04 -5.09 14.82
N ALA A 297 3.69 -5.91 15.82
CA ALA A 297 4.66 -6.65 16.61
C ALA A 297 5.47 -7.65 15.77
N GLU A 298 4.81 -8.36 14.85
CA GLU A 298 5.42 -9.33 13.94
C GLU A 298 6.28 -8.66 12.85
N ILE A 299 5.89 -7.47 12.36
CA ILE A 299 6.70 -6.65 11.44
C ILE A 299 8.04 -6.31 12.11
N ALA A 300 8.03 -5.76 13.32
CA ALA A 300 9.26 -5.51 14.08
C ALA A 300 10.03 -6.81 14.37
N GLY A 301 9.31 -7.89 14.73
CA GLY A 301 9.87 -9.22 14.96
C GLY A 301 10.57 -9.86 13.75
N ALA A 302 10.17 -9.48 12.54
CA ALA A 302 10.80 -9.87 11.28
C ALA A 302 12.06 -9.04 10.93
N GLY A 303 12.49 -8.14 11.82
CA GLY A 303 13.65 -7.27 11.60
C GLY A 303 13.38 -6.06 10.70
N LEU A 304 12.11 -5.81 10.35
CA LEU A 304 11.68 -4.63 9.62
C LEU A 304 11.68 -3.41 10.53
N ASN A 305 11.78 -2.22 9.94
CA ASN A 305 11.93 -0.95 10.67
C ASN A 305 10.99 0.18 10.20
N TRP A 306 10.26 -0.04 9.10
CA TRP A 306 9.28 0.92 8.58
C TRP A 306 7.96 0.26 8.16
N VAL A 307 6.89 1.06 8.12
CA VAL A 307 5.63 0.73 7.44
C VAL A 307 5.24 1.86 6.48
N ARG A 308 4.77 1.52 5.27
CA ARG A 308 4.06 2.46 4.38
C ARG A 308 2.56 2.20 4.55
N ILE A 309 1.81 3.26 4.86
CA ILE A 309 0.38 3.18 5.19
C ILE A 309 -0.39 3.98 4.13
N PRO A 310 -0.95 3.30 3.12
CA PRO A 310 -1.90 3.88 2.19
C PRO A 310 -3.13 4.42 2.94
N ILE A 311 -3.42 5.71 2.78
CA ILE A 311 -4.61 6.37 3.31
C ILE A 311 -5.41 7.05 2.18
N PRO A 312 -6.75 7.01 2.24
CA PRO A 312 -7.57 7.67 1.23
C PRO A 312 -7.92 9.11 1.61
N PHE A 313 -8.29 9.92 0.61
CA PHE A 313 -8.87 11.24 0.88
C PHE A 313 -10.19 11.19 1.67
N TRP A 314 -10.97 10.10 1.57
CA TRP A 314 -12.21 9.93 2.33
C TRP A 314 -11.99 9.69 3.83
N ALA A 315 -10.74 9.52 4.29
CA ALA A 315 -10.38 9.67 5.70
C ALA A 315 -10.63 11.09 6.23
N ILE A 316 -10.68 12.09 5.35
CA ILE A 316 -10.95 13.50 5.67
C ILE A 316 -12.40 13.86 5.34
N SER A 317 -12.83 13.70 4.09
CA SER A 317 -14.20 14.03 3.66
C SER A 317 -14.59 13.39 2.32
N THR A 318 -15.88 13.16 2.13
CA THR A 318 -16.50 12.91 0.82
C THR A 318 -17.47 14.04 0.47
N TRP A 319 -17.82 14.18 -0.80
CA TRP A 319 -18.76 15.19 -1.30
C TRP A 319 -20.06 14.53 -1.81
N ALA A 320 -21.20 15.06 -1.36
CA ALA A 320 -22.53 14.61 -1.77
C ALA A 320 -22.99 15.15 -3.13
N ASP A 321 -22.29 16.16 -3.68
CA ASP A 321 -22.44 16.65 -5.04
C ASP A 321 -21.04 16.89 -5.61
N VAL A 322 -20.60 16.02 -6.52
CA VAL A 322 -19.37 16.17 -7.31
C VAL A 322 -19.67 16.51 -8.76
N GLY A 323 -20.82 17.15 -9.01
CA GLY A 323 -21.31 17.52 -10.32
C GLY A 323 -22.39 16.58 -10.86
N LYS A 324 -22.78 16.82 -12.12
CA LYS A 324 -23.86 16.10 -12.80
C LYS A 324 -23.33 15.09 -13.82
N ASP A 325 -23.96 13.92 -13.86
CA ASP A 325 -23.73 12.93 -14.91
C ASP A 325 -24.42 13.32 -16.23
N ALA A 326 -24.27 12.49 -17.26
CA ALA A 326 -24.87 12.71 -18.58
C ALA A 326 -26.42 12.71 -18.59
N THR A 327 -27.08 12.26 -17.52
CA THR A 327 -28.53 12.31 -17.34
C THR A 327 -29.00 13.56 -16.59
N GLY A 328 -28.05 14.34 -16.04
CA GLY A 328 -28.32 15.49 -15.18
C GLY A 328 -28.47 15.13 -13.69
N ALA A 329 -28.25 13.87 -13.31
CA ALA A 329 -28.34 13.43 -11.91
C ALA A 329 -27.09 13.86 -11.12
N THR A 330 -27.29 14.19 -9.85
CA THR A 330 -26.20 14.48 -8.90
C THR A 330 -25.37 13.21 -8.66
N VAL A 331 -24.07 13.31 -8.89
CA VAL A 331 -23.11 12.26 -8.49
C VAL A 331 -22.64 12.54 -7.07
N ALA A 332 -22.59 11.52 -6.23
CA ALA A 332 -22.09 11.57 -4.86
C ALA A 332 -20.96 10.55 -4.68
N GLU A 333 -19.96 10.90 -3.88
CA GLU A 333 -18.86 9.99 -3.52
C GLU A 333 -19.36 8.91 -2.52
N PRO A 334 -19.29 7.61 -2.85
CA PRO A 334 -19.97 6.56 -2.10
C PRO A 334 -19.18 6.06 -0.88
N PHE A 335 -17.94 6.49 -0.68
CA PHE A 335 -17.06 5.96 0.37
C PHE A 335 -17.58 6.20 1.80
N LEU A 336 -17.05 5.46 2.78
CA LEU A 336 -17.35 5.68 4.20
C LEU A 336 -16.47 6.80 4.77
N GLN A 337 -16.99 8.04 4.69
CA GLN A 337 -16.31 9.25 5.15
C GLN A 337 -15.83 9.17 6.62
N THR A 338 -14.61 9.66 6.88
CA THR A 338 -13.94 9.87 8.19
C THR A 338 -13.70 8.64 9.08
N VAL A 339 -14.43 7.54 8.89
CA VAL A 339 -14.39 6.38 9.80
C VAL A 339 -13.01 5.72 9.89
N CYS A 340 -12.28 5.60 8.78
CA CYS A 340 -10.94 4.99 8.78
C CYS A 340 -9.91 5.80 9.58
N TRP A 341 -10.13 7.10 9.82
CA TRP A 341 -9.15 7.95 10.51
C TRP A 341 -8.82 7.48 11.94
N LYS A 342 -9.82 7.02 12.71
CA LYS A 342 -9.56 6.49 14.07
C LYS A 342 -8.68 5.22 14.05
N TYR A 343 -8.75 4.44 12.97
CA TYR A 343 -7.93 3.26 12.75
C TYR A 343 -6.53 3.62 12.25
N ILE A 344 -6.38 4.67 11.45
CA ILE A 344 -5.08 5.26 11.09
C ILE A 344 -4.36 5.76 12.36
N VAL A 345 -5.04 6.51 13.24
CA VAL A 345 -4.48 6.93 14.53
C VAL A 345 -4.08 5.73 15.41
N ARG A 346 -4.88 4.65 15.40
CA ARG A 346 -4.54 3.40 16.11
C ARG A 346 -3.28 2.73 15.51
N ALA A 347 -3.16 2.71 14.18
CA ALA A 347 -1.97 2.21 13.48
C ALA A 347 -0.71 3.02 13.84
N LEU A 348 -0.82 4.35 13.94
CA LEU A 348 0.27 5.22 14.38
C LEU A 348 0.70 4.93 15.84
N ASN A 349 -0.25 4.66 16.74
CA ASN A 349 0.07 4.27 18.12
C ASN A 349 0.80 2.92 18.17
N TRP A 350 0.37 1.93 17.37
CA TRP A 350 1.05 0.64 17.27
C TRP A 350 2.45 0.77 16.63
N ALA A 351 2.60 1.55 15.56
CA ALA A 351 3.90 1.85 14.96
C ALA A 351 4.88 2.40 15.99
N ARG A 352 4.45 3.41 16.77
CA ARG A 352 5.26 3.99 17.85
C ARG A 352 5.61 2.98 18.94
N LYS A 353 4.62 2.21 19.41
CA LYS A 353 4.81 1.19 20.46
C LYS A 353 5.92 0.21 20.12
N TYR A 354 6.07 -0.17 18.85
CA TYR A 354 7.11 -1.10 18.36
C TYR A 354 8.32 -0.41 17.70
N GLY A 355 8.42 0.92 17.75
CA GLY A 355 9.55 1.69 17.21
C GLY A 355 9.62 1.77 15.67
N LEU A 356 8.54 1.43 14.98
CA LEU A 356 8.46 1.44 13.51
C LEU A 356 8.22 2.88 13.00
N ARG A 357 9.02 3.32 12.02
CA ARG A 357 8.80 4.59 11.31
C ARG A 357 7.70 4.45 10.27
N VAL A 358 7.01 5.55 9.98
CA VAL A 358 5.86 5.57 9.07
C VAL A 358 6.17 6.42 7.83
N ASN A 359 5.93 5.84 6.65
CA ASN A 359 5.57 6.59 5.45
C ASN A 359 4.04 6.65 5.38
N LEU A 360 3.45 7.83 5.51
CA LEU A 360 2.01 8.01 5.41
C LEU A 360 1.68 8.44 3.97
N ASP A 361 1.05 7.55 3.20
CA ASP A 361 0.90 7.70 1.75
C ASP A 361 -0.54 8.05 1.36
N ILE A 362 -0.75 9.22 0.76
CA ILE A 362 -2.07 9.64 0.27
C ILE A 362 -2.33 8.95 -1.06
N HIS A 363 -2.97 7.79 -0.96
CA HIS A 363 -3.04 6.81 -2.03
C HIS A 363 -4.14 7.11 -3.07
N THR A 364 -5.09 7.98 -2.73
CA THR A 364 -6.24 8.30 -3.59
C THR A 364 -6.44 9.80 -3.76
N ALA A 365 -6.68 10.23 -5.00
CA ALA A 365 -7.00 11.62 -5.35
C ALA A 365 -8.44 11.76 -5.90
N PRO A 366 -9.13 12.89 -5.66
CA PRO A 366 -10.37 13.23 -6.34
C PRO A 366 -10.26 13.16 -7.86
N GLY A 367 -11.21 12.50 -8.50
CA GLY A 367 -11.20 12.27 -9.94
C GLY A 367 -10.26 11.15 -10.41
N SER A 368 -9.54 10.48 -9.51
CA SER A 368 -8.47 9.51 -9.77
C SER A 368 -7.24 10.08 -10.50
N GLN A 369 -6.06 9.70 -10.02
CA GLN A 369 -4.76 10.06 -10.57
C GLN A 369 -4.15 9.04 -11.54
N ASN A 370 -4.67 7.80 -11.58
CA ASN A 370 -4.16 6.73 -12.44
C ASN A 370 -5.25 5.88 -13.13
N GLY A 371 -6.51 6.02 -12.74
CA GLY A 371 -7.63 5.25 -13.29
C GLY A 371 -7.67 3.79 -12.84
N TYR A 372 -6.82 3.38 -11.90
CA TYR A 372 -6.74 2.01 -11.38
C TYR A 372 -7.58 1.84 -10.10
N ASN A 373 -7.95 0.61 -9.77
CA ASN A 373 -8.87 0.30 -8.66
C ASN A 373 -8.37 0.80 -7.28
N HIS A 374 -7.07 0.71 -7.00
CA HIS A 374 -6.45 1.24 -5.78
C HIS A 374 -6.44 2.78 -5.67
N SER A 375 -6.84 3.54 -6.70
CA SER A 375 -7.15 4.98 -6.55
C SER A 375 -8.55 5.23 -5.97
N GLY A 376 -9.30 4.16 -5.65
CA GLY A 376 -10.67 4.18 -5.16
C GLY A 376 -11.73 4.03 -6.25
N LYS A 377 -11.46 4.48 -7.49
CA LYS A 377 -12.35 4.34 -8.65
C LYS A 377 -11.57 3.99 -9.92
N LEU A 378 -11.89 2.84 -10.50
CA LEU A 378 -11.42 2.39 -11.80
C LEU A 378 -12.02 3.25 -12.92
N GLY A 379 -11.24 3.57 -13.95
CA GLY A 379 -11.70 4.26 -15.16
C GLY A 379 -10.80 5.41 -15.59
N GLN A 380 -11.35 6.62 -15.61
CA GLN A 380 -10.69 7.81 -16.16
C GLN A 380 -9.85 8.57 -15.13
N VAL A 381 -8.67 9.03 -15.53
CA VAL A 381 -7.88 10.03 -14.77
C VAL A 381 -8.48 11.41 -14.98
N ASN A 382 -9.12 11.98 -13.96
CA ASN A 382 -9.65 13.36 -13.96
C ASN A 382 -8.92 14.27 -12.96
N PHE A 383 -7.92 13.77 -12.23
CA PHE A 383 -6.98 14.62 -11.49
C PHE A 383 -5.98 15.25 -12.49
N LEU A 384 -5.86 16.59 -12.49
CA LEU A 384 -5.02 17.37 -13.43
C LEU A 384 -5.19 17.05 -14.92
N ASN A 385 -6.33 16.48 -15.31
CA ASN A 385 -6.65 16.08 -16.68
C ASN A 385 -8.13 16.38 -17.00
N GLY A 386 -8.39 16.89 -18.20
CA GLY A 386 -9.71 17.29 -18.68
C GLY A 386 -10.36 18.45 -17.89
N PRO A 387 -11.64 18.77 -18.17
CA PRO A 387 -12.33 19.94 -17.63
C PRO A 387 -12.34 20.06 -16.10
N MET A 388 -12.34 18.94 -15.37
CA MET A 388 -12.34 18.95 -13.89
C MET A 388 -10.94 18.85 -13.27
N GLY A 389 -9.89 18.77 -14.08
CA GLY A 389 -8.50 18.58 -13.64
C GLY A 389 -8.02 19.55 -12.57
N VAL A 390 -8.30 20.85 -12.76
CA VAL A 390 -7.89 21.91 -11.81
C VAL A 390 -8.70 21.85 -10.52
N ALA A 391 -10.02 21.68 -10.62
CA ALA A 391 -10.93 21.57 -9.48
C ALA A 391 -10.59 20.37 -8.59
N ASN A 392 -10.33 19.20 -9.19
CA ASN A 392 -9.85 18.01 -8.49
C ASN A 392 -8.50 18.23 -7.80
N ALA A 393 -7.56 18.92 -8.47
CA ALA A 393 -6.27 19.27 -7.87
C ALA A 393 -6.38 20.28 -6.72
N GLN A 394 -7.33 21.22 -6.76
CA GLN A 394 -7.63 22.12 -5.64
C GLN A 394 -8.10 21.33 -4.40
N ARG A 395 -9.00 20.34 -4.56
CA ARG A 395 -9.39 19.44 -3.46
C ARG A 395 -8.20 18.62 -2.92
N MET A 396 -7.36 18.11 -3.82
CA MET A 396 -6.18 17.33 -3.42
C MET A 396 -5.17 18.16 -2.60
N LEU A 397 -4.93 19.43 -2.98
CA LEU A 397 -4.06 20.33 -2.19
C LEU A 397 -4.60 20.56 -0.77
N ASP A 398 -5.92 20.69 -0.59
CA ASP A 398 -6.51 20.78 0.75
C ASP A 398 -6.34 19.50 1.56
N TYR A 399 -6.47 18.33 0.95
CA TYR A 399 -6.25 17.07 1.64
C TYR A 399 -4.79 16.86 2.04
N ILE A 400 -3.85 17.21 1.17
CA ILE A 400 -2.41 17.24 1.50
C ILE A 400 -2.16 18.23 2.65
N ARG A 401 -2.74 19.44 2.60
CA ARG A 401 -2.62 20.45 3.67
C ARG A 401 -3.07 19.91 5.01
N ILE A 402 -4.27 19.32 5.06
CA ILE A 402 -4.88 18.77 6.29
C ILE A 402 -4.03 17.63 6.89
N VAL A 403 -3.48 16.73 6.05
CA VAL A 403 -2.56 15.67 6.52
C VAL A 403 -1.27 16.27 7.06
N ILE A 404 -0.68 17.23 6.35
CA ILE A 404 0.61 17.85 6.70
C ILE A 404 0.51 18.67 7.99
N GLU A 405 -0.59 19.40 8.16
CA GLU A 405 -0.94 20.12 9.39
C GLU A 405 -1.05 19.18 10.60
N PHE A 406 -1.59 17.96 10.41
CA PHE A 406 -1.66 16.95 11.47
C PHE A 406 -0.29 16.32 11.78
N VAL A 407 0.42 15.79 10.78
CA VAL A 407 1.66 15.01 11.02
C VAL A 407 2.85 15.86 11.45
N SER A 408 2.82 17.17 11.20
CA SER A 408 3.92 18.10 11.55
C SER A 408 3.83 18.63 12.99
N GLN A 409 2.81 18.25 13.75
CA GLN A 409 2.73 18.47 15.19
C GLN A 409 3.84 17.71 15.92
N ASP A 410 4.26 18.21 17.08
CA ASP A 410 5.44 17.67 17.78
C ASP A 410 5.19 16.25 18.31
N GLU A 411 3.91 15.90 18.52
CA GLU A 411 3.41 14.56 18.81
C GLU A 411 3.71 13.55 17.69
N TYR A 412 3.75 13.94 16.41
CA TYR A 412 3.77 13.01 15.26
C TYR A 412 5.02 13.08 14.37
N LYS A 413 5.70 14.22 14.30
CA LYS A 413 6.79 14.47 13.33
C LYS A 413 7.94 13.46 13.36
N ASP A 414 8.27 12.92 14.53
CA ASP A 414 9.34 11.93 14.71
C ASP A 414 8.91 10.51 14.26
N LEU A 415 7.61 10.21 14.35
CA LEU A 415 7.02 8.94 13.94
C LEU A 415 6.80 8.86 12.43
N ILE A 416 6.42 10.00 11.82
CA ILE A 416 6.04 10.13 10.40
C ILE A 416 7.05 11.04 9.68
N PRO A 417 8.31 10.61 9.48
CA PRO A 417 9.32 11.40 8.80
C PRO A 417 9.13 11.46 7.27
N MET A 418 8.19 10.71 6.70
CA MET A 418 7.91 10.65 5.25
C MET A 418 6.39 10.70 5.00
N VAL A 419 5.98 11.49 4.00
CA VAL A 419 4.59 11.52 3.49
C VAL A 419 4.60 11.38 1.98
N GLY A 420 3.95 10.33 1.46
CA GLY A 420 3.56 10.25 0.05
C GLY A 420 2.43 11.23 -0.23
N ILE A 421 2.66 12.26 -1.05
CA ILE A 421 1.64 13.29 -1.30
C ILE A 421 0.64 12.89 -2.39
N ILE A 422 1.02 11.94 -3.27
CA ILE A 422 0.13 11.28 -4.21
C ILE A 422 0.75 9.96 -4.69
N ASN A 423 0.02 8.85 -4.57
CA ASN A 423 0.46 7.57 -5.11
C ASN A 423 0.28 7.52 -6.64
N GLU A 424 1.27 7.03 -7.37
CA GLU A 424 1.14 6.59 -8.77
C GLU A 424 0.46 7.54 -9.78
N ALA A 425 0.59 8.86 -9.62
CA ALA A 425 0.02 9.81 -10.58
C ALA A 425 0.54 9.57 -12.02
N LEU A 426 -0.36 9.19 -12.93
CA LEU A 426 -0.03 8.63 -14.25
C LEU A 426 0.50 9.71 -15.20
N LEU A 427 1.83 9.81 -15.32
CA LEU A 427 2.51 10.91 -15.99
C LEU A 427 2.20 10.98 -17.49
N SER A 428 2.06 9.82 -18.13
CA SER A 428 1.67 9.69 -19.55
C SER A 428 0.29 10.27 -19.87
N THR A 429 -0.58 10.44 -18.86
CA THR A 429 -1.93 11.00 -19.00
C THR A 429 -2.02 12.45 -18.50
N ILE A 430 -1.35 12.76 -17.38
CA ILE A 430 -1.42 14.09 -16.74
C ILE A 430 -0.48 15.11 -17.41
N GLY A 431 0.72 14.65 -17.81
CA GLY A 431 1.80 15.48 -18.33
C GLY A 431 2.83 15.89 -17.26
N ARG A 432 4.11 15.81 -17.63
CA ARG A 432 5.28 16.13 -16.79
C ARG A 432 5.22 17.53 -16.18
N ASP A 433 4.91 18.53 -16.99
CA ASP A 433 4.96 19.94 -16.57
C ASP A 433 3.78 20.29 -15.64
N GLN A 434 2.61 19.71 -15.88
CA GLN A 434 1.41 19.83 -15.04
C GLN A 434 1.67 19.25 -13.65
N LEU A 435 2.18 18.00 -13.60
CA LEU A 435 2.47 17.32 -12.36
C LEU A 435 3.62 17.98 -11.58
N THR A 436 4.66 18.46 -12.28
CA THR A 436 5.75 19.23 -11.66
C THR A 436 5.27 20.56 -11.05
N SER A 437 4.36 21.26 -11.73
CA SER A 437 3.76 22.50 -11.22
C SER A 437 2.88 22.24 -9.98
N PHE A 438 2.17 21.11 -9.94
CA PHE A 438 1.46 20.65 -8.75
C PHE A 438 2.40 20.28 -7.59
N TYR A 439 3.49 19.55 -7.87
CA TYR A 439 4.49 19.21 -6.85
C TYR A 439 5.21 20.44 -6.29
N LEU A 440 5.54 21.43 -7.12
CA LEU A 440 6.07 22.71 -6.64
C LEU A 440 5.04 23.43 -5.74
N ARG A 441 3.77 23.50 -6.18
CA ARG A 441 2.69 24.11 -5.40
C ARG A 441 2.48 23.40 -4.05
N ALA A 442 2.54 22.07 -4.02
CA ALA A 442 2.44 21.27 -2.81
C ALA A 442 3.66 21.47 -1.91
N HIS A 443 4.88 21.45 -2.46
CA HIS A 443 6.12 21.73 -1.72
C HIS A 443 6.07 23.09 -1.02
N ASP A 444 5.72 24.16 -1.73
CA ASP A 444 5.71 25.52 -1.17
C ASP A 444 4.64 25.67 -0.08
N MET A 445 3.48 25.05 -0.25
CA MET A 445 2.44 24.95 0.78
C MET A 445 2.94 24.19 2.02
N ILE A 446 3.55 23.01 1.82
CA ILE A 446 4.07 22.16 2.90
C ILE A 446 5.17 22.88 3.68
N ARG A 447 6.14 23.50 3.00
CA ARG A 447 7.23 24.23 3.65
C ARG A 447 6.78 25.56 4.25
N GLY A 448 5.69 26.16 3.75
CA GLY A 448 4.98 27.27 4.40
C GLY A 448 4.32 26.89 5.73
N ILE A 449 3.89 25.62 5.90
CA ILE A 449 3.36 25.08 7.17
C ILE A 449 4.48 24.63 8.10
N THR A 450 5.48 23.93 7.55
CA THR A 450 6.47 23.17 8.32
C THR A 450 7.76 23.91 8.61
N GLY A 451 8.10 24.92 7.79
CA GLY A 451 9.43 25.49 7.69
C GLY A 451 10.33 24.71 6.73
N TYR A 452 11.52 25.25 6.46
CA TYR A 452 12.55 24.62 5.62
C TYR A 452 13.67 24.02 6.47
N GLY A 453 14.30 22.96 5.98
CA GLY A 453 15.50 22.35 6.53
C GLY A 453 15.27 21.23 7.53
N THR A 454 16.35 20.57 7.96
CA THR A 454 16.28 19.36 8.79
C THR A 454 15.49 19.57 10.09
N GLY A 455 14.51 18.70 10.36
CA GLY A 455 13.64 18.75 11.55
C GLY A 455 12.32 19.51 11.34
N ASN A 456 12.16 20.24 10.23
CA ASN A 456 10.97 21.02 9.93
C ASN A 456 9.97 20.22 9.07
N GLY A 457 9.17 19.35 9.71
CA GLY A 457 8.18 18.50 9.06
C GLY A 457 8.78 17.35 8.21
N PRO A 458 7.93 16.57 7.51
CA PRO A 458 8.35 15.35 6.82
C PRO A 458 9.13 15.60 5.52
N TYR A 459 9.81 14.56 5.05
CA TYR A 459 10.18 14.40 3.65
C TYR A 459 8.91 14.25 2.79
N ILE A 460 8.90 14.90 1.63
CA ILE A 460 7.79 14.86 0.67
C ILE A 460 8.12 13.77 -0.36
N SER A 461 7.42 12.65 -0.33
CA SER A 461 7.60 11.57 -1.30
C SER A 461 6.68 11.78 -2.51
N ILE A 462 7.24 11.69 -3.71
CA ILE A 462 6.54 11.77 -4.99
C ILE A 462 6.78 10.49 -5.80
N HIS A 463 5.74 9.91 -6.40
CA HIS A 463 5.92 8.76 -7.29
C HIS A 463 6.52 9.17 -8.63
N ASP A 464 7.31 8.28 -9.24
CA ASP A 464 7.98 8.48 -10.54
C ASP A 464 7.03 8.56 -11.76
N GLY A 465 5.74 8.37 -11.53
CA GLY A 465 4.67 8.47 -12.52
C GLY A 465 4.72 7.41 -13.63
N PHE A 466 5.43 6.31 -13.41
CA PHE A 466 5.71 5.21 -14.36
C PHE A 466 6.63 5.57 -15.53
N ASP A 467 7.29 6.73 -15.49
CA ASP A 467 8.27 7.16 -16.51
C ASP A 467 9.72 6.76 -16.12
N GLY A 468 9.87 6.05 -14.98
CA GLY A 468 11.14 5.55 -14.46
C GLY A 468 12.03 6.62 -13.81
N VAL A 469 12.89 6.22 -12.87
CA VAL A 469 13.60 7.17 -11.99
C VAL A 469 14.56 8.14 -12.69
N SER A 470 15.20 7.75 -13.78
CA SER A 470 16.13 8.63 -14.54
C SER A 470 15.42 9.80 -15.23
N SER A 471 14.11 9.69 -15.46
CA SER A 471 13.31 10.78 -16.04
C SER A 471 13.12 11.97 -15.08
N TRP A 472 13.48 11.82 -13.80
CA TRP A 472 13.37 12.85 -12.75
C TRP A 472 14.70 13.50 -12.38
N GLU A 473 15.81 13.17 -13.04
CA GLU A 473 17.11 13.77 -12.77
C GLU A 473 17.07 15.31 -12.82
N GLY A 474 17.66 15.97 -11.82
CA GLY A 474 17.61 17.43 -11.70
C GLY A 474 16.22 18.02 -11.42
N PHE A 475 15.25 17.24 -10.92
CA PHE A 475 13.95 17.74 -10.48
C PHE A 475 14.07 18.83 -9.40
N LEU A 476 13.43 19.99 -9.65
CA LEU A 476 13.34 21.16 -8.78
C LEU A 476 14.58 21.40 -7.89
N PRO A 477 15.75 21.75 -8.45
CA PRO A 477 16.99 21.86 -7.67
C PRO A 477 16.85 22.90 -6.57
N GLY A 478 17.19 22.51 -5.33
CA GLY A 478 16.99 23.34 -4.12
C GLY A 478 15.67 23.09 -3.37
N SER A 479 14.80 22.21 -3.87
CA SER A 479 13.58 21.78 -3.15
C SER A 479 13.92 20.99 -1.88
N ASP A 480 13.36 21.41 -0.74
CA ASP A 480 13.76 20.87 0.56
C ASP A 480 13.16 19.48 0.81
N ARG A 481 14.03 18.46 0.90
CA ARG A 481 13.70 17.09 1.34
C ARG A 481 12.55 16.46 0.55
N ILE A 482 12.72 16.38 -0.76
CA ILE A 482 11.92 15.52 -1.64
C ILE A 482 12.51 14.10 -1.68
N ILE A 483 11.65 13.09 -1.76
CA ILE A 483 12.00 11.69 -2.03
C ILE A 483 11.35 11.26 -3.35
N LEU A 484 12.08 10.53 -4.18
CA LEU A 484 11.50 9.83 -5.32
C LEU A 484 11.09 8.42 -4.89
N ASP A 485 9.81 8.12 -5.07
CA ASP A 485 9.21 6.80 -4.88
C ASP A 485 9.07 6.11 -6.25
N THR A 486 9.53 4.87 -6.36
CA THR A 486 9.44 4.05 -7.59
C THR A 486 8.91 2.66 -7.27
N HIS A 487 8.08 2.12 -8.16
CA HIS A 487 7.35 0.87 -7.93
C HIS A 487 7.79 -0.24 -8.90
N PRO A 488 8.98 -0.85 -8.73
CA PRO A 488 9.51 -1.86 -9.64
C PRO A 488 8.76 -3.20 -9.55
N TYR A 489 8.08 -3.57 -10.64
CA TYR A 489 7.44 -4.87 -10.84
C TYR A 489 7.76 -5.45 -12.22
N PHE A 490 7.95 -6.77 -12.31
CA PHE A 490 7.91 -7.48 -13.61
C PHE A 490 6.50 -7.95 -13.97
N ALA A 491 5.61 -8.19 -12.99
CA ALA A 491 4.23 -8.63 -13.24
C ALA A 491 3.49 -7.84 -14.35
N PHE A 492 3.73 -6.54 -14.46
CA PHE A 492 2.97 -5.63 -15.31
C PHE A 492 3.76 -5.09 -16.53
N ASP A 493 4.94 -5.66 -16.83
CA ASP A 493 5.80 -5.28 -17.95
C ASP A 493 5.31 -5.75 -19.36
N GLN A 494 4.08 -6.27 -19.41
CA GLN A 494 3.41 -6.81 -20.58
C GLN A 494 4.09 -8.05 -21.20
N GLN A 495 5.07 -8.66 -20.51
CA GLN A 495 5.74 -9.87 -20.97
C GLN A 495 5.08 -11.16 -20.46
N PRO A 496 5.23 -12.29 -21.17
CA PRO A 496 4.66 -13.57 -20.73
C PRO A 496 5.27 -14.15 -19.45
N ASN A 497 6.45 -13.66 -19.03
CA ASN A 497 7.13 -13.97 -17.76
C ASN A 497 7.12 -15.44 -17.30
N ASN A 498 7.16 -16.37 -18.26
CA ASN A 498 6.96 -17.81 -18.06
C ASN A 498 8.25 -18.61 -17.79
N ALA A 499 9.39 -17.94 -17.59
CA ALA A 499 10.61 -18.62 -17.15
C ALA A 499 10.41 -19.22 -15.74
N PRO A 500 10.75 -20.49 -15.51
CA PRO A 500 10.49 -21.15 -14.24
C PRO A 500 11.38 -20.60 -13.11
N ILE A 501 10.75 -20.14 -12.03
CA ILE A 501 11.48 -19.71 -10.81
C ILE A 501 11.93 -20.92 -9.96
N GLY A 502 11.15 -22.01 -9.97
CA GLY A 502 11.35 -23.20 -9.15
C GLY A 502 12.37 -24.22 -9.68
N LEU A 503 13.48 -23.77 -10.27
CA LEU A 503 14.47 -24.63 -10.94
C LEU A 503 15.34 -25.44 -9.98
N SER A 504 15.76 -24.85 -8.86
CA SER A 504 16.77 -25.40 -7.96
C SER A 504 16.47 -25.05 -6.51
N SER A 505 17.00 -25.86 -5.59
CA SER A 505 17.02 -25.56 -4.15
C SER A 505 18.40 -25.05 -3.68
N ASP A 506 19.40 -25.03 -4.56
CA ASP A 506 20.72 -24.44 -4.30
C ASP A 506 20.64 -22.90 -4.46
N PRO A 507 20.98 -22.10 -3.42
CA PRO A 507 20.98 -20.64 -3.49
C PRO A 507 21.72 -20.03 -4.69
N ALA A 508 22.77 -20.67 -5.22
CA ALA A 508 23.52 -20.15 -6.37
C ALA A 508 22.78 -20.28 -7.71
N THR A 509 21.72 -21.09 -7.79
CA THR A 509 20.99 -21.40 -9.02
C THR A 509 19.46 -21.33 -8.88
N ALA A 510 18.93 -21.21 -7.66
CA ALA A 510 17.52 -21.05 -7.38
C ALA A 510 16.99 -19.72 -7.94
N GLY A 511 15.77 -19.73 -8.47
CA GLY A 511 15.14 -18.55 -9.08
C GLY A 511 15.43 -18.39 -10.57
N GLY A 512 16.46 -19.06 -11.10
CA GLY A 512 16.79 -19.01 -12.52
C GLY A 512 17.24 -17.61 -12.96
N VAL A 513 16.57 -17.05 -13.96
CA VAL A 513 16.90 -15.71 -14.50
C VAL A 513 16.47 -14.58 -13.56
N TRP A 514 15.41 -14.78 -12.78
CA TRP A 514 14.70 -13.71 -12.06
C TRP A 514 15.55 -12.94 -11.04
N PRO A 515 16.37 -13.60 -10.17
CA PRO A 515 17.18 -12.88 -9.19
C PRO A 515 18.20 -11.95 -9.87
N LYS A 516 18.89 -12.44 -10.91
CA LYS A 516 19.86 -11.61 -11.63
C LYS A 516 19.16 -10.49 -12.42
N GLN A 517 18.01 -10.77 -13.02
CA GLN A 517 17.22 -9.77 -13.74
C GLN A 517 16.77 -8.62 -12.83
N ALA A 518 16.28 -8.89 -11.61
CA ALA A 518 15.97 -7.84 -10.63
C ALA A 518 17.20 -6.95 -10.32
N CYS A 519 18.35 -7.58 -10.08
CA CYS A 519 19.61 -6.88 -9.84
C CYS A 519 20.08 -6.02 -11.02
N ASP A 520 20.03 -6.56 -12.24
CA ASP A 520 20.43 -5.85 -13.47
C ASP A 520 19.46 -4.69 -13.79
N SER A 521 18.15 -4.88 -13.59
CA SER A 521 17.13 -3.90 -13.95
C SER A 521 16.99 -2.75 -12.95
N TRP A 522 17.08 -3.00 -11.64
CA TRP A 522 16.71 -2.02 -10.61
C TRP A 522 17.92 -1.43 -9.89
N GLY A 523 18.95 -2.24 -9.62
CA GLY A 523 20.15 -1.84 -8.87
C GLY A 523 20.90 -0.65 -9.47
N PRO A 524 21.23 -0.66 -10.78
CA PRO A 524 21.83 0.48 -11.46
C PRO A 524 20.95 1.73 -11.42
N SER A 525 19.67 1.57 -11.78
CA SER A 525 18.71 2.68 -11.90
C SER A 525 18.53 3.44 -10.57
N ILE A 526 18.37 2.71 -9.46
CA ILE A 526 18.23 3.28 -8.12
C ILE A 526 19.54 3.90 -7.61
N SER A 527 20.70 3.38 -8.03
CA SER A 527 22.00 3.97 -7.68
C SER A 527 22.26 5.30 -8.40
N THR A 528 21.95 5.36 -9.70
CA THR A 528 21.99 6.61 -10.49
C THR A 528 21.02 7.64 -9.92
N SER A 529 19.78 7.24 -9.63
CA SER A 529 18.77 8.13 -9.03
C SER A 529 19.20 8.68 -7.67
N GLN A 530 19.81 7.86 -6.80
CA GLN A 530 20.34 8.34 -5.51
C GLN A 530 21.39 9.46 -5.66
N THR A 531 22.13 9.47 -6.77
CA THR A 531 23.14 10.50 -7.08
C THR A 531 22.51 11.71 -7.76
N ALA A 532 21.65 11.51 -8.77
CA ALA A 532 21.19 12.54 -9.69
C ALA A 532 19.82 13.17 -9.37
N PHE A 533 18.97 12.47 -8.60
CA PHE A 533 17.74 13.01 -8.02
C PHE A 533 17.94 13.43 -6.55
N GLY A 534 18.47 12.52 -5.74
CA GLY A 534 18.49 12.64 -4.27
C GLY A 534 17.96 11.37 -3.62
N VAL A 535 17.35 11.46 -2.44
CA VAL A 535 16.84 10.27 -1.74
C VAL A 535 15.79 9.54 -2.60
N THR A 536 16.05 8.27 -2.91
CA THR A 536 15.19 7.40 -3.72
C THR A 536 14.86 6.13 -2.94
N VAL A 537 13.59 5.71 -2.99
CA VAL A 537 13.08 4.50 -2.34
C VAL A 537 12.25 3.68 -3.32
N ALA A 538 12.27 2.35 -3.17
CA ALA A 538 11.28 1.48 -3.77
C ALA A 538 10.08 1.35 -2.83
N GLY A 539 9.11 2.26 -2.88
CA GLY A 539 7.92 2.26 -2.02
C GLY A 539 7.00 1.08 -2.25
N GLU A 540 7.12 0.40 -3.40
CA GLU A 540 6.42 -0.86 -3.65
C GLU A 540 7.24 -1.81 -4.53
N PHE A 541 7.40 -3.06 -4.09
CA PHE A 541 7.86 -4.19 -4.91
C PHE A 541 7.32 -5.50 -4.31
N SER A 542 7.30 -6.60 -5.05
CA SER A 542 6.81 -7.89 -4.52
C SER A 542 7.57 -9.10 -5.11
N ASN A 543 7.18 -10.32 -4.76
CA ASN A 543 7.62 -11.51 -5.50
C ASN A 543 6.81 -11.74 -6.79
N GLY A 544 5.98 -10.78 -7.20
CA GLY A 544 5.24 -10.74 -8.46
C GLY A 544 6.17 -10.57 -9.66
N TYR A 545 6.89 -11.64 -10.00
CA TYR A 545 7.61 -11.74 -11.27
C TYR A 545 6.66 -12.01 -12.45
N ASN A 546 5.40 -12.37 -12.16
CA ASN A 546 4.28 -12.51 -13.09
C ASN A 546 2.98 -11.99 -12.45
N ASP A 547 1.94 -11.81 -13.26
CA ASP A 547 0.63 -11.28 -12.86
C ASP A 547 -0.41 -12.34 -12.45
N CYS A 548 0.01 -13.58 -12.19
CA CYS A 548 -0.91 -14.58 -11.64
C CYS A 548 -1.29 -14.30 -10.18
N GLY A 549 -2.56 -14.53 -9.89
CA GLY A 549 -3.16 -14.43 -8.57
C GLY A 549 -4.62 -13.99 -8.70
N LEU A 550 -5.44 -14.33 -7.71
CA LEU A 550 -6.85 -13.94 -7.69
C LEU A 550 -6.98 -12.41 -7.71
N TYR A 551 -7.55 -11.89 -8.79
CA TYR A 551 -7.80 -10.45 -9.03
C TYR A 551 -6.55 -9.55 -9.08
N VAL A 552 -5.34 -10.09 -9.25
CA VAL A 552 -4.10 -9.28 -9.35
C VAL A 552 -4.16 -8.29 -10.52
N THR A 553 -4.76 -8.67 -11.65
CA THR A 553 -5.03 -7.79 -12.80
C THR A 553 -6.40 -7.10 -12.74
N GLY A 554 -7.05 -7.09 -11.56
CA GLY A 554 -8.42 -6.60 -11.34
C GLY A 554 -9.49 -7.71 -11.36
N VAL A 555 -10.72 -7.37 -10.93
CA VAL A 555 -11.83 -8.35 -10.78
C VAL A 555 -12.22 -9.01 -12.11
N ASN A 556 -12.18 -8.23 -13.20
CA ASN A 556 -12.42 -8.68 -14.57
C ASN A 556 -11.11 -8.73 -15.39
N GLY A 557 -9.96 -8.79 -14.72
CA GLY A 557 -8.64 -8.77 -15.34
C GLY A 557 -8.30 -10.06 -16.06
N SER A 558 -7.52 -9.95 -17.14
CA SER A 558 -6.84 -11.06 -17.80
C SER A 558 -5.36 -11.03 -17.43
N GLN A 559 -4.69 -12.18 -17.39
CA GLN A 559 -3.25 -12.28 -17.12
C GLN A 559 -2.46 -12.32 -18.43
N HIS A 560 -1.25 -11.76 -18.41
CA HIS A 560 -0.28 -11.82 -19.50
C HIS A 560 0.63 -13.05 -19.37
N TYR A 561 0.74 -13.62 -18.17
CA TYR A 561 1.55 -14.80 -17.91
C TYR A 561 1.27 -15.94 -18.90
N GLY A 562 2.29 -16.32 -19.67
CA GLY A 562 2.22 -17.30 -20.76
C GLY A 562 2.21 -18.76 -20.29
N GLY A 563 1.67 -19.05 -19.10
CA GLY A 563 1.61 -20.37 -18.48
C GLY A 563 0.37 -20.56 -17.61
N ASP A 564 0.29 -21.69 -16.91
CA ASP A 564 -0.85 -21.98 -16.03
C ASP A 564 -0.74 -21.22 -14.69
N CYS A 565 -1.69 -20.32 -14.42
CA CYS A 565 -1.77 -19.60 -13.15
C CYS A 565 -2.23 -20.45 -11.96
N THR A 566 -2.72 -21.68 -12.15
CA THR A 566 -3.26 -22.53 -11.08
C THR A 566 -2.28 -22.72 -9.91
N LEU A 567 -0.98 -22.86 -10.20
CA LEU A 567 0.06 -22.99 -9.18
C LEU A 567 0.16 -21.75 -8.27
N PHE A 568 -0.15 -20.56 -8.80
CA PHE A 568 -0.02 -19.29 -8.09
C PHE A 568 -1.30 -18.86 -7.38
N LEU A 569 -2.40 -19.64 -7.48
CA LEU A 569 -3.63 -19.41 -6.70
C LEU A 569 -3.61 -20.10 -5.32
N ASP A 570 -2.71 -21.06 -5.11
CA ASP A 570 -2.61 -21.83 -3.86
C ASP A 570 -1.16 -22.28 -3.58
N SER A 571 -0.50 -21.54 -2.69
CA SER A 571 0.88 -21.80 -2.28
C SER A 571 1.10 -23.08 -1.48
N THR A 572 0.05 -23.78 -1.05
CA THR A 572 0.22 -25.09 -0.39
C THR A 572 0.82 -26.14 -1.32
N ASN A 573 0.74 -25.91 -2.64
CA ASN A 573 1.31 -26.76 -3.68
C ASN A 573 2.79 -26.43 -4.00
N TRP A 574 3.39 -25.42 -3.36
CA TRP A 574 4.76 -24.98 -3.66
C TRP A 574 5.83 -25.88 -3.04
N ASN A 575 6.62 -26.51 -3.91
CA ASN A 575 7.74 -27.38 -3.53
C ASN A 575 8.98 -26.60 -3.04
N ALA A 576 10.01 -27.32 -2.58
CA ALA A 576 11.22 -26.71 -2.04
C ALA A 576 11.95 -25.79 -3.03
N SER A 577 12.09 -26.19 -4.30
CA SER A 577 12.75 -25.37 -5.33
C SER A 577 11.96 -24.10 -5.66
N MET A 578 10.62 -24.16 -5.69
CA MET A 578 9.76 -22.98 -5.84
C MET A 578 10.01 -21.96 -4.72
N LYS A 579 10.03 -22.43 -3.47
CA LYS A 579 10.26 -21.59 -2.29
C LYS A 579 11.69 -21.03 -2.25
N ALA A 580 12.69 -21.83 -2.61
CA ALA A 580 14.08 -21.38 -2.72
C ALA A 580 14.26 -20.33 -3.82
N GLY A 581 13.59 -20.49 -4.96
CA GLY A 581 13.65 -19.52 -6.05
C GLY A 581 12.98 -18.19 -5.71
N LEU A 582 11.81 -18.24 -5.06
CA LEU A 582 11.16 -17.04 -4.53
C LEU A 582 11.99 -16.35 -3.45
N MET A 583 12.65 -17.11 -2.57
CA MET A 583 13.60 -16.58 -1.57
C MET A 583 14.77 -15.85 -2.24
N GLN A 584 15.41 -16.44 -3.26
CA GLN A 584 16.50 -15.78 -3.98
C GLN A 584 16.04 -14.56 -4.77
N PHE A 585 14.85 -14.62 -5.39
CA PHE A 585 14.27 -13.46 -6.04
C PHE A 585 14.02 -12.34 -5.04
N SER A 586 13.36 -12.62 -3.91
CA SER A 586 13.11 -11.66 -2.84
C SER A 586 14.40 -11.01 -2.33
N LEU A 587 15.42 -11.80 -2.04
CA LEU A 587 16.73 -11.33 -1.57
C LEU A 587 17.44 -10.44 -2.59
N ALA A 588 17.42 -10.80 -3.87
CA ALA A 588 17.99 -10.02 -4.95
C ALA A 588 17.24 -8.70 -5.17
N SER A 589 15.91 -8.74 -5.16
CA SER A 589 15.04 -7.57 -5.22
C SER A 589 15.33 -6.58 -4.09
N MET A 590 15.49 -7.07 -2.86
CA MET A 590 15.84 -6.25 -1.68
C MET A 590 17.23 -5.60 -1.79
N ASP A 591 18.24 -6.31 -2.31
CA ASP A 591 19.59 -5.77 -2.50
C ASP A 591 19.63 -4.72 -3.63
N ALA A 592 18.92 -5.00 -4.73
CA ALA A 592 18.79 -4.10 -5.86
C ALA A 592 18.08 -2.78 -5.48
N THR A 593 17.02 -2.88 -4.69
CA THR A 593 16.20 -1.72 -4.30
C THR A 593 16.75 -0.91 -3.13
N GLN A 594 17.57 -1.52 -2.26
CA GLN A 594 18.34 -0.90 -1.16
C GLN A 594 17.52 -0.27 -0.02
N ASN A 595 16.59 0.64 -0.33
CA ASN A 595 15.61 1.23 0.58
C ASN A 595 14.23 0.85 0.06
N TRP A 596 13.52 -0.05 0.73
CA TRP A 596 12.36 -0.70 0.12
C TRP A 596 11.18 -0.92 1.06
N PHE A 597 10.00 -1.01 0.47
CA PHE A 597 8.78 -1.43 1.13
C PHE A 597 8.10 -2.52 0.29
N PHE A 598 7.95 -3.72 0.84
CA PHE A 598 7.32 -4.83 0.11
C PHE A 598 5.79 -4.65 0.06
N TRP A 599 5.18 -4.81 -1.12
CA TRP A 599 3.74 -4.83 -1.37
C TRP A 599 3.22 -6.28 -1.34
N THR A 600 2.50 -6.72 -0.31
CA THR A 600 2.10 -6.05 0.94
C THR A 600 2.43 -6.94 2.15
N TRP A 601 2.27 -6.44 3.38
CA TRP A 601 2.48 -7.23 4.60
C TRP A 601 1.69 -8.54 4.56
N LYS A 602 0.39 -8.49 4.24
CA LYS A 602 -0.43 -9.69 4.09
C LYS A 602 -1.65 -9.47 3.19
N ILE A 603 -2.17 -10.59 2.69
CA ILE A 603 -3.40 -10.66 1.92
C ILE A 603 -4.45 -11.46 2.69
N GLY A 604 -5.70 -11.01 2.63
CA GLY A 604 -6.84 -11.71 3.19
C GLY A 604 -7.18 -12.98 2.41
N ALA A 605 -7.67 -14.01 3.12
CA ALA A 605 -8.20 -15.19 2.46
C ALA A 605 -9.41 -14.83 1.57
N ALA A 606 -9.52 -15.51 0.43
CA ALA A 606 -10.76 -15.54 -0.35
C ALA A 606 -11.85 -16.33 0.40
N SER A 607 -13.07 -16.34 -0.14
CA SER A 607 -14.23 -17.07 0.41
C SER A 607 -14.01 -18.59 0.58
N ASN A 608 -13.00 -19.17 -0.08
CA ASN A 608 -12.58 -20.56 0.09
C ASN A 608 -11.58 -20.79 1.24
N GLY A 609 -11.14 -19.75 1.95
CA GLY A 609 -10.16 -19.80 3.03
C GLY A 609 -8.70 -19.76 2.59
N ILE A 610 -8.40 -19.56 1.31
CA ILE A 610 -7.03 -19.55 0.75
C ILE A 610 -6.60 -18.13 0.40
N VAL A 611 -5.33 -17.79 0.66
CA VAL A 611 -4.71 -16.56 0.16
C VAL A 611 -4.45 -16.71 -1.35
N GLY A 612 -5.30 -16.09 -2.18
CA GLY A 612 -5.33 -16.30 -3.63
C GLY A 612 -4.24 -15.58 -4.44
N ALA A 613 -3.42 -14.73 -3.81
CA ALA A 613 -2.32 -14.00 -4.46
C ALA A 613 -1.01 -14.08 -3.62
N PRO A 614 -0.49 -15.29 -3.33
CA PRO A 614 0.60 -15.54 -2.37
C PRO A 614 1.96 -14.91 -2.72
N LEU A 615 2.21 -14.54 -3.99
CA LEU A 615 3.43 -13.80 -4.38
C LEU A 615 3.52 -12.40 -3.75
N TRP A 616 2.40 -11.88 -3.27
CA TRP A 616 2.22 -10.50 -2.81
C TRP A 616 2.02 -10.40 -1.28
N SER A 617 2.34 -11.47 -0.53
CA SER A 617 2.10 -11.55 0.92
C SER A 617 3.41 -11.84 1.67
N TYR A 618 4.00 -10.81 2.29
CA TYR A 618 5.25 -10.92 3.05
C TYR A 618 5.13 -11.92 4.21
N LYS A 619 4.07 -11.77 5.02
CA LYS A 619 3.76 -12.61 6.19
C LYS A 619 3.62 -14.08 5.82
N LEU A 620 2.82 -14.39 4.79
CA LEU A 620 2.64 -15.77 4.34
C LEU A 620 3.98 -16.38 3.91
N GLY A 621 4.84 -15.59 3.28
CA GLY A 621 6.18 -16.03 2.87
C GLY A 621 7.18 -16.21 4.00
N LEU A 622 7.09 -15.43 5.08
CA LEU A 622 7.83 -15.69 6.32
C LEU A 622 7.38 -17.02 6.94
N GLU A 623 6.06 -17.19 7.11
CA GLU A 623 5.45 -18.38 7.74
C GLU A 623 5.77 -19.68 6.99
N ASN A 624 5.95 -19.60 5.67
CA ASN A 624 6.10 -20.77 4.80
C ASN A 624 7.48 -20.92 4.15
N GLY A 625 8.43 -20.03 4.42
CA GLY A 625 9.85 -20.19 4.08
C GLY A 625 10.28 -19.72 2.68
N TRP A 626 9.64 -18.71 2.11
CA TRP A 626 10.07 -18.05 0.86
C TRP A 626 10.37 -16.54 0.99
N MET A 627 10.34 -16.02 2.22
CA MET A 627 10.84 -14.67 2.55
C MET A 627 11.91 -14.75 3.64
N PRO A 628 12.94 -13.88 3.61
CA PRO A 628 14.04 -13.94 4.57
C PRO A 628 13.58 -13.51 5.97
N THR A 629 13.93 -14.32 6.97
CA THR A 629 13.67 -14.00 8.39
C THR A 629 14.55 -12.90 8.97
N ASP A 630 15.59 -12.48 8.25
CA ASP A 630 16.43 -11.32 8.53
C ASP A 630 16.65 -10.59 7.20
N PRO A 631 16.09 -9.38 6.99
CA PRO A 631 16.14 -8.67 5.70
C PRO A 631 17.57 -8.33 5.28
N ARG A 632 18.52 -8.23 6.22
CA ARG A 632 19.92 -7.89 5.93
C ARG A 632 20.67 -9.00 5.19
N LYS A 633 20.10 -10.21 5.10
CA LYS A 633 20.62 -11.30 4.25
C LYS A 633 20.61 -10.97 2.76
N SER A 634 19.86 -9.94 2.34
CA SER A 634 19.89 -9.40 0.97
C SER A 634 21.24 -8.78 0.62
N ILE A 635 21.94 -8.17 1.59
CA ILE A 635 23.11 -7.32 1.33
C ILE A 635 24.21 -8.10 0.58
N GLY A 636 24.47 -7.68 -0.66
CA GLY A 636 25.50 -8.26 -1.53
C GLY A 636 25.05 -9.44 -2.39
N VAL A 637 23.77 -9.82 -2.38
CA VAL A 637 23.23 -10.87 -3.24
C VAL A 637 23.40 -10.54 -4.73
N CYS A 638 23.18 -9.28 -5.14
CA CYS A 638 23.43 -8.86 -6.53
C CYS A 638 24.90 -9.00 -6.93
N ALA A 639 25.83 -8.69 -6.02
CA ALA A 639 27.25 -8.90 -6.25
C ALA A 639 27.60 -10.40 -6.34
N GLY A 640 26.96 -11.25 -5.52
CA GLY A 640 27.08 -12.70 -5.59
C GLY A 640 26.56 -13.30 -6.91
N LEU A 641 25.55 -12.67 -7.52
CA LEU A 641 25.00 -13.00 -8.84
C LEU A 641 25.85 -12.44 -10.01
N GLY A 642 27.02 -11.88 -9.73
CA GLY A 642 27.93 -11.32 -10.73
C GLY A 642 27.46 -10.00 -11.33
N VAL A 643 26.46 -9.34 -10.73
CA VAL A 643 26.08 -7.98 -11.12
C VAL A 643 27.10 -7.02 -10.54
N SER A 644 27.91 -6.43 -11.43
CA SER A 644 28.76 -5.29 -11.08
C SER A 644 27.88 -4.21 -10.47
N LYS A 645 28.24 -3.72 -9.27
CA LYS A 645 27.64 -2.49 -8.76
C LYS A 645 27.84 -1.41 -9.83
N ALA A 646 26.76 -0.86 -10.35
CA ALA A 646 26.81 0.44 -11.00
C ALA A 646 27.47 1.45 -10.05
N GLU A 647 28.05 2.53 -10.58
CA GLU A 647 28.82 3.52 -9.80
C GLU A 647 28.16 3.78 -8.45
N SER A 648 28.77 3.25 -7.40
CA SER A 648 28.06 3.02 -6.15
C SER A 648 27.81 4.36 -5.48
N PHE A 649 26.55 4.72 -5.32
CA PHE A 649 26.15 5.86 -4.50
C PHE A 649 26.91 5.79 -3.16
N ASP A 650 27.70 6.82 -2.88
CA ASP A 650 28.70 6.82 -1.81
C ASP A 650 28.10 7.04 -0.41
N GLY A 651 26.79 7.25 -0.34
CA GLY A 651 26.05 7.61 0.87
C GLY A 651 25.84 9.11 1.05
N THR A 652 26.36 9.96 0.16
CA THR A 652 26.38 11.42 0.29
C THR A 652 25.38 12.09 -0.64
N TYR A 653 24.31 12.67 -0.08
CA TYR A 653 23.40 13.56 -0.81
C TYR A 653 23.90 15.01 -0.81
N SER A 654 23.44 15.81 -1.77
CA SER A 654 23.57 17.27 -1.71
C SER A 654 22.88 17.81 -0.47
N ALA A 655 23.47 18.81 0.19
CA ALA A 655 22.98 19.31 1.48
C ALA A 655 21.48 19.70 1.45
N TRP A 656 21.01 20.35 0.39
CA TRP A 656 19.60 20.74 0.24
C TRP A 656 18.62 19.56 0.14
N GLN A 657 19.04 18.41 -0.41
CA GLN A 657 18.22 17.19 -0.50
C GLN A 657 17.92 16.58 0.89
N THR A 658 18.72 16.91 1.91
CA THR A 658 18.55 16.46 3.31
C THR A 658 18.22 17.58 4.29
N GLY A 659 17.93 18.79 3.80
CA GLY A 659 17.52 19.94 4.60
C GLY A 659 18.67 20.77 5.18
N GLY A 660 19.88 20.60 4.65
CA GLY A 660 21.02 21.46 4.91
C GLY A 660 21.07 22.70 3.99
N ALA A 661 22.28 23.23 3.78
CA ALA A 661 22.50 24.45 3.01
C ALA A 661 21.89 24.40 1.60
N GLY A 662 21.17 25.47 1.23
CA GLY A 662 20.46 25.60 -0.06
C GLY A 662 19.01 25.10 -0.05
N ALA A 663 18.56 24.39 0.99
CA ALA A 663 17.18 23.93 1.12
C ALA A 663 16.19 25.11 1.05
N GLY A 664 15.16 24.99 0.20
CA GLY A 664 14.17 26.03 -0.06
C GLY A 664 14.59 27.10 -1.08
N THR A 665 15.84 27.10 -1.54
CA THR A 665 16.30 28.03 -2.59
C THR A 665 16.15 27.38 -3.96
N ILE A 666 14.91 27.25 -4.42
CA ILE A 666 14.60 26.63 -5.72
C ILE A 666 15.23 27.43 -6.87
N ALA A 667 15.84 26.72 -7.81
CA ALA A 667 16.46 27.30 -9.00
C ALA A 667 15.48 28.24 -9.75
N PRO A 668 15.85 29.51 -10.05
CA PRO A 668 14.94 30.48 -10.66
C PRO A 668 14.33 30.04 -11.99
N SER A 669 15.04 29.22 -12.77
CA SER A 669 14.52 28.62 -14.02
C SER A 669 13.37 27.64 -13.76
N ALA A 670 13.43 26.86 -12.69
CA ALA A 670 12.36 25.94 -12.29
C ALA A 670 11.15 26.73 -11.77
N SER A 671 11.36 27.72 -10.90
CA SER A 671 10.28 28.59 -10.41
C SER A 671 9.60 29.37 -11.56
N ALA A 672 10.36 29.86 -12.54
CA ALA A 672 9.81 30.54 -13.71
C ALA A 672 9.00 29.61 -14.63
N LYS A 673 9.41 28.34 -14.77
CA LYS A 673 8.69 27.36 -15.60
C LYS A 673 7.44 26.80 -14.92
N PHE A 674 7.53 26.45 -13.64
CA PHE A 674 6.53 25.64 -12.93
C PHE A 674 5.75 26.39 -11.85
N GLY A 675 6.13 27.63 -11.49
CA GLY A 675 5.50 28.39 -10.40
C GLY A 675 4.12 28.98 -10.72
N SER A 676 3.65 28.86 -11.97
CA SER A 676 2.31 29.31 -12.37
C SER A 676 1.25 28.32 -11.91
N TRP A 677 0.25 28.80 -11.16
CA TRP A 677 -0.89 27.99 -10.72
C TRP A 677 -2.24 28.66 -11.06
N PRO A 678 -3.19 27.97 -11.71
CA PRO A 678 -3.08 26.62 -12.29
C PRO A 678 -2.00 26.52 -13.39
N PRO A 679 -1.58 25.29 -13.78
CA PRO A 679 -0.66 25.11 -14.89
C PRO A 679 -1.17 25.77 -16.18
N VAL A 680 -0.26 26.28 -17.02
CA VAL A 680 -0.60 27.05 -18.23
C VAL A 680 -1.39 26.27 -19.30
N SER A 681 -1.35 24.94 -19.22
CA SER A 681 -2.16 24.01 -20.00
C SER A 681 -2.49 22.77 -19.17
N ILE A 682 -3.61 22.12 -19.48
CA ILE A 682 -4.05 20.84 -18.88
C ILE A 682 -4.32 19.87 -20.03
N ALA A 683 -3.98 18.59 -19.86
CA ALA A 683 -4.27 17.57 -20.85
C ALA A 683 -5.79 17.48 -21.12
N ASN A 684 -6.19 17.16 -22.35
CA ASN A 684 -7.60 17.13 -22.78
C ASN A 684 -8.39 18.44 -22.54
N VAL A 685 -7.71 19.60 -22.57
CA VAL A 685 -8.32 20.94 -22.52
C VAL A 685 -7.75 21.81 -23.63
N GLU A 686 -8.61 22.46 -24.42
CA GLU A 686 -8.19 23.42 -25.44
C GLU A 686 -7.57 24.68 -24.81
N ALA A 687 -6.50 25.21 -25.41
CA ALA A 687 -5.78 26.37 -24.86
C ALA A 687 -6.66 27.63 -24.69
N ALA A 688 -7.68 27.82 -25.53
CA ALA A 688 -8.65 28.90 -25.38
C ALA A 688 -9.54 28.74 -24.13
N SER A 689 -9.83 27.48 -23.76
CA SER A 689 -10.73 27.10 -22.67
C SER A 689 -10.07 27.14 -21.28
N MET A 690 -8.73 27.21 -21.21
CA MET A 690 -7.98 27.29 -19.94
C MET A 690 -8.45 28.42 -19.01
N LYS A 691 -8.97 29.53 -19.56
CA LYS A 691 -9.46 30.69 -18.78
C LYS A 691 -10.88 30.52 -18.20
N VAL A 692 -11.62 29.50 -18.64
CA VAL A 692 -13.02 29.23 -18.27
C VAL A 692 -13.18 27.86 -17.61
N MET A 693 -12.06 27.25 -17.22
CA MET A 693 -12.00 25.97 -16.52
C MET A 693 -12.79 26.01 -15.20
N PRO A 694 -13.57 24.95 -14.91
CA PRO A 694 -14.12 24.70 -13.58
C PRO A 694 -13.05 24.82 -12.49
N THR A 695 -13.34 25.65 -11.50
CA THR A 695 -12.52 25.85 -10.30
C THR A 695 -13.42 25.91 -9.07
N TYR A 696 -12.83 25.62 -7.92
CA TYR A 696 -13.46 25.75 -6.60
C TYR A 696 -13.02 27.04 -5.90
N THR A 697 -13.80 27.47 -4.92
CA THR A 697 -13.57 28.69 -4.14
C THR A 697 -13.25 28.38 -2.68
N PRO A 698 -12.26 29.05 -2.05
CA PRO A 698 -11.90 28.82 -0.65
C PRO A 698 -12.88 29.55 0.29
N THR A 699 -14.06 28.95 0.51
CA THR A 699 -15.10 29.49 1.40
C THR A 699 -15.66 28.49 2.41
N ALA A 700 -15.29 27.21 2.33
CA ALA A 700 -15.72 26.21 3.31
C ALA A 700 -14.90 26.28 4.61
N SER A 701 -15.49 25.83 5.70
CA SER A 701 -14.80 25.67 6.99
C SER A 701 -13.60 24.71 6.86
N ILE A 702 -12.51 25.02 7.55
CA ILE A 702 -11.34 24.13 7.64
C ILE A 702 -11.75 22.85 8.38
N THR A 703 -11.50 21.70 7.76
CA THR A 703 -11.58 20.37 8.40
C THR A 703 -10.24 20.05 9.03
N THR A 704 -10.22 19.65 10.30
CA THR A 704 -9.01 19.25 11.02
C THR A 704 -9.07 17.76 11.36
N LEU A 705 -8.01 17.01 11.06
CA LEU A 705 -7.83 15.66 11.59
C LEU A 705 -7.42 15.75 13.07
N THR A 706 -7.99 14.91 13.93
CA THR A 706 -7.73 14.97 15.39
C THR A 706 -7.26 13.62 15.92
N TYR A 707 -6.58 13.61 17.07
CA TYR A 707 -6.33 12.37 17.78
C TYR A 707 -7.66 11.79 18.27
N VAL A 708 -8.07 10.66 17.67
CA VAL A 708 -9.18 9.89 18.20
C VAL A 708 -8.64 8.95 19.25
N THR A 709 -9.11 9.09 20.49
CA THR A 709 -8.78 8.11 21.54
C THR A 709 -9.31 6.75 21.08
N PRO A 710 -8.47 5.69 21.04
CA PRO A 710 -8.94 4.35 20.72
C PRO A 710 -10.09 3.94 21.64
N THR A 711 -10.89 2.95 21.21
CA THR A 711 -12.16 2.53 21.86
C THR A 711 -12.05 2.39 23.38
N ALA A 712 -13.19 2.57 24.08
CA ALA A 712 -13.33 2.76 25.53
C ALA A 712 -12.70 1.70 26.48
N LYS A 713 -12.04 0.67 25.93
CA LYS A 713 -11.18 -0.28 26.67
C LYS A 713 -9.73 0.23 26.87
N VAL A 714 -9.24 1.14 26.02
CA VAL A 714 -7.91 1.77 26.20
C VAL A 714 -8.00 2.84 27.29
N ALA A 715 -6.95 3.01 28.08
CA ALA A 715 -6.90 4.10 29.04
C ALA A 715 -6.74 5.44 28.30
N VAL A 716 -7.53 6.42 28.71
CA VAL A 716 -7.45 7.79 28.19
C VAL A 716 -6.10 8.38 28.61
N PRO A 717 -5.35 9.04 27.71
CA PRO A 717 -4.13 9.76 28.04
C PRO A 717 -4.32 10.74 29.20
N SER A 718 -3.24 11.06 29.92
CA SER A 718 -3.30 12.05 30.99
C SER A 718 -3.77 13.41 30.42
N PRO A 719 -4.67 14.15 31.09
CA PRO A 719 -5.05 15.51 30.70
C PRO A 719 -3.88 16.50 30.61
N SER A 720 -2.71 16.14 31.14
CA SER A 720 -1.46 16.90 31.05
C SER A 720 -0.67 16.69 29.74
N VAL A 721 -1.07 15.73 28.90
CA VAL A 721 -0.39 15.42 27.63
C VAL A 721 -1.16 16.06 26.48
N GLY A 722 -0.50 16.95 25.74
CA GLY A 722 -1.02 17.49 24.49
C GLY A 722 -1.21 16.36 23.48
N LEU A 723 -2.38 16.31 22.83
CA LEU A 723 -2.74 15.29 21.83
C LEU A 723 -2.59 15.81 20.39
N GLY A 724 -1.97 16.98 20.22
CA GLY A 724 -2.23 17.85 19.07
C GLY A 724 -3.65 18.43 19.05
N ASN A 725 -3.84 19.51 18.31
CA ASN A 725 -5.16 20.04 17.93
C ASN A 725 -5.53 19.68 16.47
N GLY A 726 -4.61 19.05 15.74
CA GLY A 726 -4.74 18.74 14.32
C GLY A 726 -4.13 19.76 13.37
N TRP A 727 -3.51 20.84 13.88
CA TRP A 727 -3.17 22.02 13.10
C TRP A 727 -1.87 22.69 13.60
N LYS A 728 -0.74 22.33 12.98
CA LYS A 728 0.61 22.83 13.31
C LYS A 728 0.74 24.34 13.12
N ASN A 729 0.31 24.87 11.97
CA ASN A 729 0.39 26.29 11.69
C ASN A 729 -0.88 27.01 12.16
N ALA A 730 -0.90 27.42 13.43
CA ALA A 730 -1.97 28.23 13.99
C ALA A 730 -2.21 29.57 13.24
N GLY A 731 -1.28 30.01 12.39
CA GLY A 731 -1.42 31.15 11.49
C GLY A 731 -2.14 30.85 10.17
N ASP A 732 -2.23 29.60 9.72
CA ASP A 732 -3.05 29.27 8.56
C ASP A 732 -4.54 29.39 8.92
N LYS A 733 -5.24 30.25 8.18
CA LYS A 733 -6.67 30.53 8.27
C LYS A 733 -7.33 30.46 6.90
N THR A 734 -6.62 29.93 5.90
CA THR A 734 -7.11 29.79 4.53
C THR A 734 -8.29 28.82 4.52
N PRO A 735 -9.52 29.25 4.13
CA PRO A 735 -10.67 28.36 4.13
C PRO A 735 -10.49 27.21 3.13
N ALA A 736 -11.27 26.14 3.28
CA ALA A 736 -11.23 24.99 2.38
C ALA A 736 -11.97 25.26 1.07
N MET A 737 -11.53 24.61 0.00
CA MET A 737 -12.12 24.65 -1.33
C MET A 737 -13.48 23.97 -1.34
N THR A 738 -14.46 24.62 -1.97
CA THR A 738 -15.80 24.09 -2.20
C THR A 738 -16.34 24.54 -3.56
N ALA A 739 -17.38 23.86 -4.05
CA ALA A 739 -18.16 24.31 -5.20
C ALA A 739 -18.59 25.78 -5.03
N VAL A 740 -18.45 26.57 -6.10
CA VAL A 740 -18.95 27.94 -6.15
C VAL A 740 -20.48 27.91 -6.10
N ALA A 741 -21.09 28.65 -5.18
CA ALA A 741 -22.53 28.66 -5.00
C ALA A 741 -23.26 29.14 -6.26
N GLY A 742 -24.25 28.36 -6.72
CA GLY A 742 -24.99 28.63 -7.96
C GLY A 742 -24.35 28.03 -9.23
N CYS A 743 -23.13 27.49 -9.16
CA CYS A 743 -22.49 26.83 -10.29
C CYS A 743 -22.89 25.37 -10.44
N VAL A 744 -23.10 24.94 -11.69
CA VAL A 744 -23.30 23.53 -12.05
C VAL A 744 -22.00 22.99 -12.61
N TYR A 745 -21.46 21.97 -11.96
CA TYR A 745 -20.24 21.28 -12.39
C TYR A 745 -20.58 19.99 -13.14
N PRO A 746 -19.81 19.58 -14.15
CA PRO A 746 -19.85 18.21 -14.68
C PRO A 746 -19.32 17.21 -13.63
N ASN A 747 -19.67 15.93 -13.77
CA ASN A 747 -19.17 14.84 -12.92
C ASN A 747 -17.63 14.87 -12.84
N ALA A 748 -17.09 15.17 -11.65
CA ALA A 748 -15.65 15.28 -11.38
C ALA A 748 -14.85 14.00 -11.65
N TRP A 749 -15.51 12.86 -11.83
CA TRP A 749 -14.90 11.55 -12.03
C TRP A 749 -15.01 11.01 -13.47
N GLU A 750 -15.79 11.67 -14.34
CA GLU A 750 -16.08 11.23 -15.72
C GLU A 750 -16.29 12.43 -16.66
N ALA A 751 -15.39 13.42 -16.60
CA ALA A 751 -15.49 14.68 -17.33
C ALA A 751 -14.71 14.71 -18.66
N LEU A 752 -13.86 13.73 -18.96
CA LEU A 752 -12.89 13.82 -20.07
C LEU A 752 -13.51 13.96 -21.47
N THR A 753 -14.75 13.50 -21.67
CA THR A 753 -15.47 13.59 -22.95
C THR A 753 -16.35 14.83 -23.06
N LEU A 754 -16.41 15.65 -22.01
CA LEU A 754 -17.25 16.85 -21.96
C LEU A 754 -16.47 18.07 -22.45
N GLN A 755 -17.16 18.98 -23.14
CA GLN A 755 -16.57 20.27 -23.50
C GLN A 755 -16.39 21.14 -22.25
N ALA A 756 -15.32 21.94 -22.25
CA ALA A 756 -15.14 22.97 -21.23
C ALA A 756 -16.29 23.98 -21.26
N PRO A 757 -16.64 24.61 -20.12
CA PRO A 757 -17.70 25.63 -20.06
C PRO A 757 -17.44 26.79 -21.02
N ALA A 758 -18.49 27.33 -21.65
CA ALA A 758 -18.37 28.49 -22.54
C ALA A 758 -18.01 29.80 -21.81
N ALA A 759 -18.17 29.83 -20.48
CA ALA A 759 -17.81 30.96 -19.61
C ALA A 759 -17.39 30.44 -18.23
N LEU A 760 -16.50 31.16 -17.55
CA LEU A 760 -16.15 30.89 -16.16
C LEU A 760 -17.37 31.09 -15.28
N CYS A 761 -17.76 30.08 -14.51
CA CYS A 761 -18.85 30.23 -13.55
C CYS A 761 -18.36 30.98 -12.31
N THR A 762 -18.92 32.17 -12.07
CA THR A 762 -18.56 33.07 -10.96
C THR A 762 -19.53 33.00 -9.77
N GLY A 763 -20.58 32.19 -9.89
CA GLY A 763 -21.69 32.10 -8.93
C GLY A 763 -22.87 33.01 -9.30
N ALA A 764 -23.81 33.14 -8.36
CA ALA A 764 -25.01 33.98 -8.47
C ALA A 764 -24.85 35.30 -7.68
#